data_AF-A0A7W1NUZ6-F1
#
_entry.id   AF-A0A7W1NUZ6-F1
#
_cell.length_a   1.000
_cell.length_b   1.000
_cell.length_c   1.000
_cell.angle_alpha   90.00
_cell.angle_beta   90.00
_cell.angle_gamma   90.00
#
_symmetry.space_group_name_H-M   'P 1'
#
loop_
_entity.id
_entity.type
_entity.pdbx_description
1 polymer ?
#
loop_
_entity_poly.entity_id
_entity_poly.type
_entity_poly.pdbx_seq_one_letter_code
_entity_poly.pdbx_strand_id
1 'polypeptide(L)'
;MLHKVRWTPQKIAQRIKLIEPLVYKQQSPLTAFRYKMLSSPLEKPPVEVSVDDSQWETILPKTYWGTWRTDFILRTQFQIPADWSADIPVALYLPLGDSRDFSHPEALAHIDGQPYASSDRHHQEILLPESCRDGKPHALALHGWAGGDSDGDPDVKLYMRECAVVQIDQATREFVAVAHMALDVAAELDDDNSVKGLLYNALDEAFKVLDTRDPLGTPAFYDSVPAALANLKQGIAAAGSPMDVKVIGIGHAHIDVAWLWTLGQTVRKSGRTFSNVLRLMEQFPEYKFSQSQAQLYKYTEDNYPGIFEGIKQRVAEGRWETMGGTWVEPDCNAIGAESLARQFLLGRTYFRKHFGDVDTQVLWLPDTFGYSWALPQLIKQAGMKYFITHKMSWNQYNHMPNQILWWQGLDGTRILTHFLTTPSGWEFLPHATTYNGMASAKEVFGTWENFRQKETYNELITAYGFGDGGGGPTREMLENIEQLANHPGAPQVRTGTVKEYMEGIENSIADTLPVWNGEFYFEYHRGTYTGQARNKRNNRKSEFLLHDAEFLASWAALIAGHAYPYEDIQKAWELICLNQFHDILPGSSIGAVYEDSDKDYQIIRDLGEKVREDAIQALAKQLPADTTAIAINPTSYGGRRVG
;
A
#
# COMPACT_ATOMS: atom_id res chain seq x y z
N MET A 1 -31.26 21.75 -25.11
CA MET A 1 -30.83 20.39 -25.53
C MET A 1 -31.41 20.10 -26.92
N LEU A 2 -30.60 19.78 -27.94
CA LEU A 2 -30.98 19.80 -29.37
C LEU A 2 -30.82 18.42 -30.05
N HIS A 3 -31.50 17.33 -29.66
CA HIS A 3 -31.27 16.02 -30.35
C HIS A 3 -32.51 15.11 -30.50
N LYS A 4 -32.53 14.31 -31.60
CA LYS A 4 -33.57 13.32 -31.98
C LYS A 4 -33.34 11.88 -31.46
N VAL A 5 -32.12 11.51 -31.06
CA VAL A 5 -31.79 10.24 -30.37
C VAL A 5 -30.76 10.59 -29.31
N ARG A 6 -31.12 10.57 -28.02
CA ARG A 6 -30.20 10.84 -26.91
C ARG A 6 -29.71 9.52 -26.32
N TRP A 7 -28.40 9.33 -26.25
CA TRP A 7 -27.82 8.25 -25.46
C TRP A 7 -27.94 8.64 -23.98
N THR A 8 -28.58 7.80 -23.18
CA THR A 8 -28.66 8.02 -21.73
C THR A 8 -27.31 7.67 -21.11
N PRO A 9 -26.99 8.15 -19.90
CA PRO A 9 -25.76 7.77 -19.20
C PRO A 9 -25.57 6.24 -19.16
N GLN A 10 -26.66 5.49 -18.95
CA GLN A 10 -26.64 4.02 -18.95
C GLN A 10 -26.28 3.43 -20.33
N LYS A 11 -26.74 4.04 -21.44
CA LYS A 11 -26.37 3.60 -22.79
C LYS A 11 -24.91 3.88 -23.08
N ILE A 12 -24.39 5.03 -22.66
CA ILE A 12 -22.96 5.36 -22.79
C ILE A 12 -22.12 4.36 -21.98
N ALA A 13 -22.46 4.12 -20.71
CA ALA A 13 -21.77 3.14 -19.86
C ALA A 13 -21.73 1.74 -20.50
N GLN A 14 -22.87 1.26 -21.02
CA GLN A 14 -22.94 -0.03 -21.71
C GLN A 14 -22.06 -0.09 -22.97
N ARG A 15 -21.87 1.04 -23.64
CA ARG A 15 -21.10 1.14 -24.88
C ARG A 15 -19.61 1.21 -24.61
N ILE A 16 -19.20 1.90 -23.55
CA ILE A 16 -17.82 1.85 -23.07
C ILE A 16 -17.47 0.40 -22.68
N LYS A 17 -18.32 -0.27 -21.87
CA LYS A 17 -18.15 -1.68 -21.49
C LYS A 17 -18.08 -2.63 -22.69
N LEU A 18 -18.78 -2.32 -23.78
CA LEU A 18 -18.77 -3.13 -25.00
C LEU A 18 -17.41 -3.04 -25.74
N ILE A 19 -16.76 -1.88 -25.73
CA ILE A 19 -15.52 -1.63 -26.47
C ILE A 19 -14.25 -1.83 -25.64
N GLU A 20 -14.35 -1.83 -24.31
CA GLU A 20 -13.22 -2.00 -23.39
C GLU A 20 -12.39 -3.27 -23.68
N PRO A 21 -12.98 -4.45 -23.97
CA PRO A 21 -12.19 -5.63 -24.37
C PRO A 21 -11.40 -5.46 -25.68
N LEU A 22 -11.76 -4.48 -26.52
CA LEU A 22 -11.10 -4.20 -27.81
C LEU A 22 -9.79 -3.44 -27.67
N VAL A 23 -9.46 -2.97 -26.46
CA VAL A 23 -8.11 -2.48 -26.12
C VAL A 23 -7.06 -3.53 -26.49
N TYR A 24 -7.37 -4.82 -26.33
CA TYR A 24 -6.55 -5.92 -26.80
C TYR A 24 -6.88 -6.25 -28.25
N LYS A 25 -6.22 -5.54 -29.17
CA LYS A 25 -6.41 -5.65 -30.62
C LYS A 25 -6.05 -7.01 -31.19
N GLN A 26 -5.02 -7.64 -30.63
CA GLN A 26 -4.60 -8.99 -30.99
C GLN A 26 -4.26 -9.76 -29.72
N GLN A 27 -4.51 -11.06 -29.71
CA GLN A 27 -4.24 -11.94 -28.58
C GLN A 27 -3.68 -13.28 -29.06
N SER A 28 -2.71 -13.82 -28.32
CA SER A 28 -2.13 -15.14 -28.53
C SER A 28 -2.22 -15.91 -27.22
N PRO A 29 -3.07 -16.95 -27.11
CA PRO A 29 -3.25 -17.69 -25.86
C PRO A 29 -1.95 -18.33 -25.35
N LEU A 30 -1.74 -18.30 -24.04
CA LEU A 30 -0.66 -19.02 -23.40
C LEU A 30 -0.93 -20.53 -23.39
N THR A 31 0.15 -21.31 -23.32
CA THR A 31 0.03 -22.75 -23.03
C THR A 31 -0.46 -22.98 -21.61
N ALA A 32 -1.03 -24.17 -21.37
CA ALA A 32 -1.47 -24.59 -20.04
C ALA A 32 -0.34 -24.47 -18.99
N PHE A 33 -0.70 -24.12 -17.77
CA PHE A 33 0.26 -23.93 -16.69
C PHE A 33 0.60 -25.27 -16.02
N ARG A 34 1.87 -25.46 -15.68
CA ARG A 34 2.35 -26.47 -14.75
C ARG A 34 2.22 -25.94 -13.33
N TYR A 35 1.56 -26.68 -12.45
CA TYR A 35 1.25 -26.28 -11.08
C TYR A 35 1.98 -27.16 -10.07
N LYS A 36 2.55 -26.50 -9.06
CA LYS A 36 3.08 -27.17 -7.87
C LYS A 36 2.72 -26.34 -6.63
N MET A 37 2.22 -27.02 -5.61
CA MET A 37 2.02 -26.46 -4.28
C MET A 37 3.37 -26.31 -3.56
N LEU A 38 3.56 -25.19 -2.87
CA LEU A 38 4.71 -24.94 -2.01
C LEU A 38 4.32 -25.16 -0.55
N SER A 39 5.30 -25.53 0.26
CA SER A 39 5.12 -25.85 1.68
C SER A 39 5.03 -24.64 2.60
N SER A 40 5.51 -23.49 2.13
CA SER A 40 5.59 -22.23 2.88
C SER A 40 5.79 -21.07 1.92
N PRO A 41 5.37 -19.84 2.29
CA PRO A 41 5.75 -18.65 1.54
C PRO A 41 7.27 -18.51 1.42
N LEU A 42 8.05 -18.99 2.39
CA LEU A 42 9.50 -18.81 2.42
C LEU A 42 10.26 -19.90 1.64
N GLU A 43 9.58 -20.90 1.09
CA GLU A 43 10.22 -21.89 0.21
C GLU A 43 10.88 -21.20 -0.99
N LYS A 44 12.11 -21.62 -1.35
CA LYS A 44 12.78 -21.09 -2.55
C LYS A 44 11.98 -21.52 -3.78
N PRO A 45 11.39 -20.59 -4.55
CA PRO A 45 10.51 -20.97 -5.64
C PRO A 45 11.32 -21.50 -6.84
N PRO A 46 10.86 -22.57 -7.51
CA PRO A 46 11.51 -23.12 -8.70
C PRO A 46 11.21 -22.26 -9.95
N VAL A 47 11.84 -21.08 -10.02
CA VAL A 47 11.61 -20.07 -11.09
C VAL A 47 12.60 -20.16 -12.24
N GLU A 48 13.71 -20.87 -12.09
CA GLU A 48 14.75 -20.93 -13.12
C GLU A 48 14.28 -21.63 -14.40
N VAL A 49 14.91 -21.28 -15.52
CA VAL A 49 14.57 -21.83 -16.84
C VAL A 49 14.84 -23.34 -16.91
N SER A 50 15.84 -23.83 -16.18
CA SER A 50 16.26 -25.24 -16.18
C SER A 50 15.40 -26.17 -15.32
N VAL A 51 14.35 -25.68 -14.68
CA VAL A 51 13.46 -26.50 -13.84
C VAL A 51 12.70 -27.50 -14.72
N ASP A 52 12.79 -28.79 -14.39
CA ASP A 52 11.95 -29.84 -14.97
C ASP A 52 10.59 -29.88 -14.25
N ASP A 53 9.56 -29.43 -14.95
CA ASP A 53 8.15 -29.42 -14.52
C ASP A 53 7.29 -30.44 -15.29
N SER A 54 7.91 -31.39 -16.00
CA SER A 54 7.19 -32.35 -16.86
C SER A 54 6.22 -33.26 -16.10
N GLN A 55 6.51 -33.53 -14.82
CA GLN A 55 5.68 -34.36 -13.93
C GLN A 55 4.68 -33.55 -13.10
N TRP A 56 4.63 -32.23 -13.26
CA TRP A 56 3.73 -31.38 -12.49
C TRP A 56 2.30 -31.44 -13.04
N GLU A 57 1.34 -31.19 -12.16
CA GLU A 57 -0.07 -31.06 -12.52
C GLU A 57 -0.25 -29.99 -13.60
N THR A 58 -1.16 -30.23 -14.55
CA THR A 58 -1.45 -29.28 -15.62
C THR A 58 -2.78 -28.60 -15.37
N ILE A 59 -2.76 -27.27 -15.29
CA ILE A 59 -3.94 -26.42 -15.20
C ILE A 59 -4.29 -25.90 -16.58
N LEU A 60 -5.45 -26.34 -17.09
CA LEU A 60 -5.96 -25.91 -18.39
C LEU A 60 -6.69 -24.56 -18.26
N PRO A 61 -6.71 -23.72 -19.32
CA PRO A 61 -7.59 -22.56 -19.37
C PRO A 61 -9.05 -22.98 -19.16
N LYS A 62 -9.85 -22.11 -18.53
CA LYS A 62 -11.28 -22.32 -18.26
C LYS A 62 -11.55 -23.53 -17.36
N THR A 63 -10.64 -23.79 -16.41
CA THR A 63 -10.80 -24.84 -15.39
C THR A 63 -10.56 -24.30 -13.98
N TYR A 64 -11.06 -25.04 -12.99
CA TYR A 64 -10.86 -24.71 -11.58
C TYR A 64 -9.52 -25.26 -11.05
N TRP A 65 -8.79 -24.44 -10.32
CA TRP A 65 -7.46 -24.76 -9.78
C TRP A 65 -7.24 -24.09 -8.42
N GLY A 66 -6.16 -24.47 -7.75
CA GLY A 66 -5.78 -23.89 -6.47
C GLY A 66 -6.75 -24.25 -5.33
N THR A 67 -6.27 -24.04 -4.12
CA THR A 67 -7.02 -24.24 -2.87
C THR A 67 -6.77 -23.07 -1.95
N TRP A 68 -7.66 -22.90 -0.97
CA TRP A 68 -7.60 -21.81 -0.01
C TRP A 68 -6.23 -21.71 0.68
N ARG A 69 -5.70 -20.48 0.78
CA ARG A 69 -4.43 -20.11 1.45
C ARG A 69 -3.19 -20.89 1.02
N THR A 70 -3.19 -21.38 -0.21
CA THR A 70 -2.11 -22.22 -0.73
C THR A 70 -1.02 -21.39 -1.39
N ASP A 71 0.23 -21.59 -0.97
CA ASP A 71 1.40 -21.12 -1.70
C ASP A 71 1.63 -21.98 -2.94
N PHE A 72 1.93 -21.36 -4.07
CA PHE A 72 2.04 -22.06 -5.34
C PHE A 72 3.13 -21.51 -6.25
N ILE A 73 3.50 -22.36 -7.21
CA ILE A 73 4.20 -21.96 -8.42
C ILE A 73 3.37 -22.43 -9.63
N LEU A 74 3.13 -21.51 -10.56
CA LEU A 74 2.64 -21.83 -11.91
C LEU A 74 3.76 -21.57 -12.92
N ARG A 75 3.96 -22.48 -13.88
CA ARG A 75 4.96 -22.32 -14.93
C ARG A 75 4.38 -22.54 -16.31
N THR A 76 4.77 -21.72 -17.26
CA THR A 76 4.39 -21.86 -18.68
C THR A 76 5.45 -21.20 -19.56
N GLN A 77 5.21 -21.19 -20.87
CA GLN A 77 6.01 -20.41 -21.81
C GLN A 77 5.10 -19.45 -22.57
N PHE A 78 5.67 -18.35 -23.03
CA PHE A 78 5.01 -17.42 -23.94
C PHE A 78 5.96 -17.05 -25.07
N GLN A 79 5.38 -16.64 -26.21
CA GLN A 79 6.12 -16.15 -27.35
C GLN A 79 5.32 -15.00 -27.96
N ILE A 80 5.97 -13.88 -28.24
CA ILE A 80 5.35 -12.79 -29.00
C ILE A 80 5.35 -13.19 -30.49
N PRO A 81 4.19 -13.25 -31.15
CA PRO A 81 4.13 -13.62 -32.56
C PRO A 81 4.95 -12.67 -33.45
N ALA A 82 5.68 -13.23 -34.42
CA ALA A 82 6.63 -12.48 -35.25
C ALA A 82 5.97 -11.54 -36.27
N ASP A 83 4.68 -11.73 -36.55
CA ASP A 83 3.87 -10.90 -37.45
C ASP A 83 3.22 -9.69 -36.76
N TRP A 84 3.35 -9.59 -35.43
CA TRP A 84 2.82 -8.46 -34.67
C TRP A 84 3.67 -7.20 -34.86
N SER A 85 3.00 -6.04 -34.94
CA SER A 85 3.69 -4.75 -35.07
C SER A 85 4.66 -4.49 -33.91
N ALA A 86 5.88 -4.06 -34.25
CA ALA A 86 6.89 -3.66 -33.27
C ALA A 86 6.52 -2.35 -32.56
N ASP A 87 5.77 -1.47 -33.23
CA ASP A 87 5.43 -0.13 -32.73
C ASP A 87 4.27 -0.13 -31.72
N ILE A 88 3.57 -1.26 -31.57
CA ILE A 88 2.41 -1.38 -30.69
C ILE A 88 2.81 -2.16 -29.43
N PRO A 89 2.58 -1.61 -28.22
CA PRO A 89 2.92 -2.27 -26.96
C PRO A 89 2.29 -3.66 -26.80
N VAL A 90 3.00 -4.56 -26.12
CA VAL A 90 2.57 -5.94 -25.88
C VAL A 90 2.67 -6.25 -24.40
N ALA A 91 1.71 -6.98 -23.87
CA ALA A 91 1.64 -7.36 -22.47
C ALA A 91 1.29 -8.84 -22.29
N LEU A 92 1.51 -9.36 -21.09
CA LEU A 92 0.86 -10.58 -20.61
C LEU A 92 -0.46 -10.19 -19.94
N TYR A 93 -1.55 -10.83 -20.34
CA TYR A 93 -2.84 -10.77 -19.66
C TYR A 93 -3.04 -12.05 -18.85
N LEU A 94 -3.06 -11.92 -17.52
CA LEU A 94 -3.02 -13.02 -16.54
C LEU A 94 -4.22 -12.94 -15.56
N PRO A 95 -5.45 -13.21 -16.01
CA PRO A 95 -6.62 -13.31 -15.13
C PRO A 95 -6.65 -14.65 -14.39
N LEU A 96 -5.85 -14.77 -13.33
CA LEU A 96 -5.61 -16.04 -12.61
C LEU A 96 -6.81 -16.55 -11.78
N GLY A 97 -7.81 -15.70 -11.53
CA GLY A 97 -9.06 -16.05 -10.83
C GLY A 97 -10.24 -15.17 -11.27
N ASP A 98 -11.39 -15.28 -10.58
CA ASP A 98 -12.48 -14.29 -10.64
C ASP A 98 -12.44 -13.39 -9.39
N SER A 99 -12.91 -12.15 -9.48
CA SER A 99 -12.92 -11.19 -8.37
C SER A 99 -13.92 -11.56 -7.26
N ARG A 100 -14.74 -12.59 -7.48
CA ARG A 100 -15.72 -13.13 -6.53
C ARG A 100 -15.26 -14.41 -5.83
N ASP A 101 -14.17 -15.03 -6.29
CA ASP A 101 -13.74 -16.36 -5.86
C ASP A 101 -12.58 -16.24 -4.83
N PHE A 102 -12.87 -15.76 -3.60
CA PHE A 102 -11.90 -15.38 -2.54
C PHE A 102 -11.17 -14.04 -2.74
N SER A 103 -10.23 -13.70 -1.85
CA SER A 103 -9.35 -12.53 -1.94
C SER A 103 -8.39 -12.53 -3.16
N HIS A 104 -8.62 -13.40 -4.16
CA HIS A 104 -7.90 -13.60 -5.43
C HIS A 104 -6.42 -14.02 -5.32
N PRO A 105 -5.90 -14.86 -6.25
CA PRO A 105 -4.48 -15.20 -6.28
C PRO A 105 -3.63 -13.98 -6.56
N GLU A 106 -2.53 -13.86 -5.82
CA GLU A 106 -1.48 -12.88 -6.05
C GLU A 106 -0.19 -13.62 -6.42
N ALA A 107 0.50 -13.20 -7.47
CA ALA A 107 1.75 -13.83 -7.88
C ALA A 107 2.80 -12.82 -8.34
N LEU A 108 4.06 -13.06 -7.99
CA LEU A 108 5.19 -12.37 -8.60
C LEU A 108 5.57 -13.13 -9.88
N ALA A 109 5.44 -12.48 -11.03
CA ALA A 109 5.85 -13.01 -12.31
C ALA A 109 7.37 -12.91 -12.48
N HIS A 110 7.97 -14.03 -12.84
CA HIS A 110 9.36 -14.15 -13.22
C HIS A 110 9.44 -14.46 -14.71
N ILE A 111 10.18 -13.64 -15.45
CA ILE A 111 10.47 -13.87 -16.88
C ILE A 111 11.92 -14.35 -16.95
N ASP A 112 12.12 -15.53 -17.54
CA ASP A 112 13.42 -16.18 -17.66
C ASP A 112 14.18 -16.27 -16.31
N GLY A 113 13.43 -16.53 -15.24
CA GLY A 113 13.94 -16.66 -13.87
C GLY A 113 14.16 -15.35 -13.12
N GLN A 114 13.96 -14.19 -13.76
CA GLN A 114 14.11 -12.87 -13.11
C GLN A 114 12.76 -12.30 -12.67
N PRO A 115 12.62 -11.81 -11.43
CA PRO A 115 11.39 -11.15 -10.98
C PRO A 115 11.16 -9.88 -11.80
N TYR A 116 9.91 -9.65 -12.24
CA TYR A 116 9.61 -8.57 -13.17
C TYR A 116 8.44 -7.67 -12.74
N ALA A 117 7.25 -8.25 -12.54
CA ALA A 117 6.04 -7.56 -12.11
C ALA A 117 5.12 -8.55 -11.38
N SER A 118 4.04 -8.09 -10.76
CA SER A 118 3.04 -8.99 -10.17
C SER A 118 1.72 -9.02 -10.90
N SER A 119 1.02 -10.15 -10.74
CA SER A 119 -0.34 -10.34 -11.19
C SER A 119 -1.26 -10.61 -9.99
N ASP A 120 -2.36 -9.86 -9.92
CA ASP A 120 -3.42 -10.01 -8.92
C ASP A 120 -4.77 -9.55 -9.52
N ARG A 121 -5.84 -9.49 -8.70
CA ARG A 121 -7.19 -9.07 -9.16
C ARG A 121 -7.25 -7.68 -9.78
N HIS A 122 -6.34 -6.79 -9.40
CA HIS A 122 -6.27 -5.41 -9.83
C HIS A 122 -5.16 -5.18 -10.87
N HIS A 123 -4.19 -6.09 -10.93
CA HIS A 123 -3.07 -6.07 -11.87
C HIS A 123 -3.09 -7.32 -12.74
N GLN A 124 -3.94 -7.35 -13.76
CA GLN A 124 -4.02 -8.49 -14.70
C GLN A 124 -3.14 -8.30 -15.94
N GLU A 125 -2.58 -7.12 -16.14
CA GLU A 125 -1.77 -6.77 -17.31
C GLU A 125 -0.33 -6.47 -16.90
N ILE A 126 0.63 -7.17 -17.50
CA ILE A 126 2.06 -6.95 -17.31
C ILE A 126 2.68 -6.55 -18.66
N LEU A 127 3.07 -5.29 -18.79
CA LEU A 127 3.73 -4.79 -20.00
C LEU A 127 5.07 -5.50 -20.22
N LEU A 128 5.26 -6.14 -21.37
CA LEU A 128 6.48 -6.88 -21.68
C LEU A 128 7.60 -5.94 -22.13
N PRO A 129 8.85 -6.19 -21.68
CA PRO A 129 9.99 -5.40 -22.12
C PRO A 129 10.32 -5.71 -23.59
N GLU A 130 10.97 -4.78 -24.28
CA GLU A 130 11.39 -4.96 -25.68
C GLU A 130 12.28 -6.19 -25.87
N SER A 131 13.04 -6.59 -24.84
CA SER A 131 13.89 -7.79 -24.86
C SER A 131 13.12 -9.09 -25.08
N CYS A 132 11.81 -9.14 -24.82
CA CYS A 132 10.96 -10.30 -25.08
C CYS A 132 10.47 -10.37 -26.54
N ARG A 133 10.79 -9.36 -27.38
CA ARG A 133 10.42 -9.31 -28.80
C ARG A 133 11.51 -9.86 -29.71
N ASP A 134 12.12 -10.96 -29.31
CA ASP A 134 13.18 -11.61 -30.10
C ASP A 134 12.66 -12.79 -30.96
N GLY A 135 11.34 -13.01 -30.93
CA GLY A 135 10.65 -14.07 -31.64
C GLY A 135 10.87 -15.47 -31.05
N LYS A 136 11.45 -15.61 -29.85
CA LYS A 136 11.67 -16.90 -29.20
C LYS A 136 10.69 -17.14 -28.04
N PRO A 137 10.52 -18.40 -27.61
CA PRO A 137 9.82 -18.70 -26.38
C PRO A 137 10.58 -18.20 -25.15
N HIS A 138 9.87 -17.56 -24.22
CA HIS A 138 10.35 -17.13 -22.92
C HIS A 138 9.67 -17.93 -21.81
N ALA A 139 10.41 -18.22 -20.74
CA ALA A 139 9.86 -18.92 -19.58
C ALA A 139 9.11 -17.93 -18.67
N LEU A 140 7.88 -18.29 -18.28
CA LEU A 140 7.09 -17.55 -17.30
C LEU A 140 6.85 -18.42 -16.08
N ALA A 141 7.26 -17.93 -14.91
CA ALA A 141 6.97 -18.55 -13.63
C ALA A 141 6.25 -17.57 -12.70
N LEU A 142 5.09 -17.96 -12.16
CA LEU A 142 4.28 -17.16 -11.25
C LEU A 142 4.40 -17.74 -9.84
N HIS A 143 5.13 -17.05 -8.98
CA HIS A 143 5.29 -17.42 -7.57
C HIS A 143 4.24 -16.72 -6.72
N GLY A 144 3.23 -17.46 -6.30
CA GLY A 144 2.00 -16.88 -5.79
C GLY A 144 1.43 -17.52 -4.54
N TRP A 145 0.38 -16.88 -4.06
CA TRP A 145 -0.46 -17.32 -2.95
C TRP A 145 -1.92 -17.17 -3.36
N ALA A 146 -2.73 -18.19 -3.12
CA ALA A 146 -4.12 -18.23 -3.59
C ALA A 146 -5.07 -17.31 -2.80
N GLY A 147 -4.61 -16.67 -1.73
CA GLY A 147 -5.44 -15.80 -0.89
C GLY A 147 -6.36 -16.58 0.04
N GLY A 148 -7.19 -15.86 0.79
CA GLY A 148 -8.22 -16.47 1.63
C GLY A 148 -8.94 -15.48 2.51
N ASP A 149 -10.25 -15.33 2.28
CA ASP A 149 -11.13 -14.51 3.13
C ASP A 149 -11.40 -15.18 4.49
N SER A 150 -11.72 -14.40 5.52
CA SER A 150 -12.01 -14.89 6.87
C SER A 150 -13.26 -15.78 6.94
N ASP A 151 -14.20 -15.60 6.01
CA ASP A 151 -15.45 -16.37 5.91
C ASP A 151 -15.47 -17.34 4.71
N GLY A 152 -14.32 -17.55 4.06
CA GLY A 152 -14.21 -18.34 2.84
C GLY A 152 -14.36 -19.86 3.07
N ASP A 153 -15.06 -20.53 2.16
CA ASP A 153 -15.15 -21.99 2.11
C ASP A 153 -13.80 -22.58 1.65
N PRO A 154 -13.11 -23.40 2.46
CA PRO A 154 -11.80 -23.97 2.10
C PRO A 154 -11.84 -24.86 0.85
N ASP A 155 -13.03 -25.32 0.43
CA ASP A 155 -13.23 -26.16 -0.76
C ASP A 155 -13.45 -25.37 -2.06
N VAL A 156 -13.67 -24.05 -1.98
CA VAL A 156 -13.80 -23.22 -3.19
C VAL A 156 -12.45 -23.18 -3.93
N LYS A 157 -12.52 -23.13 -5.26
CA LYS A 157 -11.37 -23.14 -6.16
C LYS A 157 -11.37 -21.91 -7.03
N LEU A 158 -10.19 -21.50 -7.48
CA LEU A 158 -10.00 -20.39 -8.41
C LEU A 158 -10.35 -20.82 -9.82
N TYR A 159 -11.03 -19.97 -10.59
CA TYR A 159 -11.28 -20.22 -12.00
C TYR A 159 -10.19 -19.60 -12.89
N MET A 160 -9.36 -20.43 -13.51
CA MET A 160 -8.32 -20.00 -14.45
C MET A 160 -8.98 -19.48 -15.73
N ARG A 161 -8.99 -18.16 -15.94
CA ARG A 161 -9.44 -17.60 -17.21
C ARG A 161 -8.35 -17.76 -18.27
N GLU A 162 -8.70 -17.44 -19.52
CA GLU A 162 -7.76 -17.54 -20.64
C GLU A 162 -6.66 -16.49 -20.48
N CYS A 163 -5.44 -16.96 -20.23
CA CYS A 163 -4.26 -16.10 -20.17
C CYS A 163 -3.64 -16.00 -21.58
N ALA A 164 -3.15 -14.83 -21.94
CA ALA A 164 -2.66 -14.57 -23.29
C ALA A 164 -1.52 -13.56 -23.30
N VAL A 165 -0.69 -13.60 -24.35
CA VAL A 165 0.04 -12.43 -24.81
C VAL A 165 -0.96 -11.54 -25.56
N VAL A 166 -0.97 -10.24 -25.31
CA VAL A 166 -1.92 -9.29 -25.91
C VAL A 166 -1.20 -8.08 -26.50
N GLN A 167 -1.66 -7.58 -27.65
CA GLN A 167 -1.19 -6.35 -28.26
C GLN A 167 -2.19 -5.22 -27.98
N ILE A 168 -1.69 -4.13 -27.39
CA ILE A 168 -2.50 -3.05 -26.81
C ILE A 168 -2.67 -1.90 -27.80
N ASP A 169 -3.90 -1.64 -28.22
CA ASP A 169 -4.24 -0.43 -28.99
C ASP A 169 -4.36 0.78 -28.06
N GLN A 170 -3.31 1.61 -28.02
CA GLN A 170 -3.23 2.74 -27.09
C GLN A 170 -4.30 3.81 -27.34
N ALA A 171 -4.69 4.04 -28.60
CA ALA A 171 -5.76 4.98 -28.92
C ALA A 171 -7.10 4.52 -28.33
N THR A 172 -7.41 3.22 -28.42
CA THR A 172 -8.62 2.64 -27.84
C THR A 172 -8.59 2.72 -26.31
N ARG A 173 -7.43 2.41 -25.69
CA ARG A 173 -7.24 2.55 -24.24
C ARG A 173 -7.51 3.97 -23.77
N GLU A 174 -6.88 4.94 -24.43
CA GLU A 174 -7.05 6.35 -24.09
C GLU A 174 -8.50 6.82 -24.28
N PHE A 175 -9.17 6.40 -25.36
CA PHE A 175 -10.58 6.67 -25.57
C PHE A 175 -11.46 6.14 -24.43
N VAL A 176 -11.23 4.91 -24.00
CA VAL A 176 -11.97 4.29 -22.90
C VAL A 176 -11.76 5.06 -21.60
N ALA A 177 -10.52 5.40 -21.24
CA ALA A 177 -10.21 6.17 -20.03
C ALA A 177 -10.85 7.57 -20.03
N VAL A 178 -10.74 8.32 -21.14
CA VAL A 178 -11.34 9.66 -21.29
C VAL A 178 -12.88 9.57 -21.23
N ALA A 179 -13.47 8.56 -21.88
CA ALA A 179 -14.93 8.39 -21.90
C ALA A 179 -15.49 8.00 -20.53
N HIS A 180 -14.78 7.14 -19.78
CA HIS A 180 -15.12 6.80 -18.40
C HIS A 180 -15.09 8.04 -17.52
N MET A 181 -13.97 8.78 -17.50
CA MET A 181 -13.86 9.95 -16.62
C MET A 181 -14.91 11.02 -16.95
N ALA A 182 -15.16 11.31 -18.23
CA ALA A 182 -16.18 12.27 -18.61
C ALA A 182 -17.59 11.86 -18.18
N LEU A 183 -17.89 10.55 -18.23
CA LEU A 183 -19.16 10.00 -17.76
C LEU A 183 -19.28 10.10 -16.24
N ASP A 184 -18.22 9.76 -15.52
CA ASP A 184 -18.17 9.75 -14.05
C ASP A 184 -18.28 11.18 -13.50
N VAL A 185 -17.52 12.14 -14.02
CA VAL A 185 -17.65 13.54 -13.64
C VAL A 185 -19.05 14.06 -13.94
N ALA A 186 -19.62 13.75 -15.11
CA ALA A 186 -20.99 14.15 -15.42
C ALA A 186 -22.04 13.54 -14.47
N ALA A 187 -21.76 12.36 -13.89
CA ALA A 187 -22.65 11.73 -12.92
C ALA A 187 -22.64 12.43 -11.55
N GLU A 188 -21.49 12.99 -11.13
CA GLU A 188 -21.33 13.70 -9.85
C GLU A 188 -21.85 15.15 -9.90
N LEU A 189 -21.97 15.75 -11.09
CA LEU A 189 -22.47 17.12 -11.22
C LEU A 189 -23.99 17.22 -11.02
N ASP A 190 -24.43 18.32 -10.41
CA ASP A 190 -25.84 18.68 -10.28
C ASP A 190 -26.51 18.95 -11.64
N ASP A 191 -27.84 18.78 -11.71
CA ASP A 191 -28.62 18.93 -12.95
C ASP A 191 -28.68 20.37 -13.48
N ASP A 192 -28.49 21.37 -12.62
CA ASP A 192 -28.41 22.79 -12.99
C ASP A 192 -26.99 23.23 -13.41
N ASN A 193 -25.98 22.38 -13.21
CA ASN A 193 -24.64 22.63 -13.69
C ASN A 193 -24.54 22.36 -15.21
N SER A 194 -24.37 23.43 -15.98
CA SER A 194 -24.31 23.36 -17.45
C SER A 194 -23.21 22.43 -18.01
N VAL A 195 -22.11 22.22 -17.27
CA VAL A 195 -21.00 21.34 -17.67
C VAL A 195 -21.50 19.91 -17.87
N LYS A 196 -22.41 19.41 -17.02
CA LYS A 196 -22.99 18.06 -17.11
C LYS A 196 -23.61 17.79 -18.47
N GLY A 197 -24.43 18.73 -18.95
CA GLY A 197 -25.07 18.63 -20.25
C GLY A 197 -24.07 18.65 -21.41
N LEU A 198 -23.01 19.46 -21.29
CA LEU A 198 -21.96 19.57 -22.30
C LEU A 198 -21.09 18.31 -22.38
N LEU A 199 -20.73 17.71 -21.24
CA LEU A 199 -20.01 16.43 -21.19
C LEU A 199 -20.81 15.29 -21.83
N TYR A 200 -22.12 15.20 -21.55
CA TYR A 200 -22.96 14.21 -22.22
C TYR A 200 -23.06 14.43 -23.73
N ASN A 201 -23.06 15.68 -24.20
CA ASN A 201 -23.02 15.95 -25.63
C ASN A 201 -21.67 15.54 -26.24
N ALA A 202 -20.55 15.82 -25.57
CA ALA A 202 -19.22 15.42 -26.03
C ALA A 202 -19.11 13.89 -26.17
N LEU A 203 -19.62 13.15 -25.19
CA LEU A 203 -19.71 11.69 -25.25
C LEU A 203 -20.59 11.22 -26.41
N ASP A 204 -21.80 11.78 -26.55
CA ASP A 204 -22.73 11.41 -27.63
C ASP A 204 -22.13 11.67 -29.03
N GLU A 205 -21.45 12.79 -29.24
CA GLU A 205 -20.77 13.10 -30.50
C GLU A 205 -19.57 12.20 -30.76
N ALA A 206 -18.81 11.81 -29.74
CA ALA A 206 -17.71 10.87 -29.88
C ALA A 206 -18.21 9.47 -30.30
N PHE A 207 -19.27 8.97 -29.66
CA PHE A 207 -19.87 7.67 -29.98
C PHE A 207 -20.58 7.63 -31.35
N LYS A 208 -20.97 8.77 -31.93
CA LYS A 208 -21.45 8.85 -33.31
C LYS A 208 -20.35 8.66 -34.35
N VAL A 209 -19.12 9.05 -34.02
CA VAL A 209 -17.95 8.90 -34.89
C VAL A 209 -17.39 7.49 -34.81
N LEU A 210 -17.45 6.87 -33.64
CA LEU A 210 -16.92 5.53 -33.38
C LEU A 210 -17.69 4.45 -34.16
N ASP A 211 -16.99 3.68 -34.99
CA ASP A 211 -17.58 2.60 -35.77
C ASP A 211 -17.86 1.36 -34.92
N THR A 212 -19.08 1.27 -34.42
CA THR A 212 -19.56 0.15 -33.60
C THR A 212 -20.42 -0.86 -34.37
N ARG A 213 -20.30 -0.90 -35.71
CA ARG A 213 -21.04 -1.84 -36.55
C ARG A 213 -20.57 -3.28 -36.33
N ASP A 214 -21.48 -4.22 -36.55
CA ASP A 214 -21.18 -5.65 -36.53
C ASP A 214 -20.52 -6.09 -37.86
N PRO A 215 -19.44 -6.91 -37.85
CA PRO A 215 -18.71 -7.37 -36.66
C PRO A 215 -17.86 -6.27 -36.02
N LEU A 216 -17.93 -6.17 -34.69
CA LEU A 216 -17.18 -5.20 -33.90
C LEU A 216 -15.69 -5.60 -33.80
N GLY A 217 -14.79 -4.62 -33.65
CA GLY A 217 -13.34 -4.87 -33.56
C GLY A 217 -12.67 -5.11 -34.91
N THR A 218 -13.29 -4.71 -36.02
CA THR A 218 -12.67 -4.69 -37.35
C THR A 218 -11.69 -3.52 -37.49
N PRO A 219 -10.83 -3.50 -38.53
CA PRO A 219 -9.97 -2.33 -38.80
C PRO A 219 -10.74 -1.00 -38.83
N ALA A 220 -11.98 -0.99 -39.33
CA ALA A 220 -12.83 0.19 -39.36
C ALA A 220 -13.13 0.77 -37.96
N PHE A 221 -13.27 -0.08 -36.93
CA PHE A 221 -13.37 0.38 -35.54
C PHE A 221 -12.09 1.13 -35.15
N TYR A 222 -10.93 0.49 -35.26
CA TYR A 222 -9.65 1.07 -34.86
C TYR A 222 -9.32 2.35 -35.64
N ASP A 223 -9.62 2.39 -36.93
CA ASP A 223 -9.41 3.58 -37.77
C ASP A 223 -10.32 4.76 -37.35
N SER A 224 -11.47 4.48 -36.73
CA SER A 224 -12.41 5.51 -36.24
C SER A 224 -12.05 6.07 -34.86
N VAL A 225 -11.30 5.31 -34.05
CA VAL A 225 -10.98 5.67 -32.65
C VAL A 225 -10.24 7.02 -32.54
N PRO A 226 -9.20 7.33 -33.32
CA PRO A 226 -8.49 8.62 -33.19
C PRO A 226 -9.40 9.83 -33.42
N ALA A 227 -10.32 9.74 -34.39
CA ALA A 227 -11.28 10.80 -34.66
C ALA A 227 -12.31 10.95 -33.53
N ALA A 228 -12.82 9.83 -33.00
CA ALA A 228 -13.74 9.84 -31.87
C ALA A 228 -13.09 10.42 -30.60
N LEU A 229 -11.83 10.04 -30.32
CA LEU A 229 -11.04 10.55 -29.21
C LEU A 229 -10.77 12.06 -29.31
N ALA A 230 -10.37 12.53 -30.49
CA ALA A 230 -10.16 13.97 -30.73
C ALA A 230 -11.45 14.76 -30.50
N ASN A 231 -12.59 14.25 -30.99
CA ASN A 231 -13.89 14.89 -30.83
C ASN A 231 -14.32 14.93 -29.34
N LEU A 232 -14.09 13.84 -28.60
CA LEU A 232 -14.36 13.76 -27.17
C LEU A 232 -13.53 14.78 -26.38
N LYS A 233 -12.21 14.80 -26.59
CA LYS A 233 -11.30 15.74 -25.92
C LYS A 233 -11.65 17.20 -26.22
N GLN A 234 -11.98 17.52 -27.47
CA GLN A 234 -12.43 18.86 -27.86
C GLN A 234 -13.74 19.24 -27.17
N GLY A 235 -14.71 18.32 -27.11
CA GLY A 235 -15.98 18.53 -26.44
C GLY A 235 -15.83 18.74 -24.93
N ILE A 236 -14.94 17.97 -24.27
CA ILE A 236 -14.60 18.15 -22.86
C ILE A 236 -13.95 19.53 -22.66
N ALA A 237 -12.92 19.88 -23.42
CA ALA A 237 -12.25 21.18 -23.28
C ALA A 237 -13.21 22.38 -23.50
N ALA A 238 -14.23 22.23 -24.34
CA ALA A 238 -15.25 23.25 -24.57
C ALA A 238 -16.35 23.29 -23.49
N ALA A 239 -16.43 22.29 -22.60
CA ALA A 239 -17.49 22.18 -21.60
C ALA A 239 -17.34 23.19 -20.45
N GLY A 240 -16.14 23.68 -20.17
CA GLY A 240 -15.89 24.71 -19.15
C GLY A 240 -14.52 24.60 -18.49
N SER A 241 -14.39 25.24 -17.33
CA SER A 241 -13.19 25.19 -16.49
C SER A 241 -13.34 24.18 -15.35
N PRO A 242 -12.24 23.65 -14.79
CA PRO A 242 -12.27 22.91 -13.53
C PRO A 242 -12.68 23.81 -12.36
N MET A 243 -13.02 23.20 -11.22
CA MET A 243 -13.26 23.91 -9.96
C MET A 243 -11.97 24.54 -9.42
N ASP A 244 -12.09 25.63 -8.64
CA ASP A 244 -10.98 26.18 -7.85
C ASP A 244 -10.76 25.39 -6.54
N VAL A 245 -10.57 24.08 -6.71
CA VAL A 245 -10.25 23.12 -5.65
C VAL A 245 -9.15 22.23 -6.19
N LYS A 246 -8.09 22.05 -5.42
CA LYS A 246 -6.96 21.20 -5.77
C LYS A 246 -6.95 19.96 -4.89
N VAL A 247 -6.58 18.82 -5.45
CA VAL A 247 -6.37 17.58 -4.69
C VAL A 247 -5.02 16.99 -5.08
N ILE A 248 -4.17 16.76 -4.09
CA ILE A 248 -2.91 16.05 -4.24
C ILE A 248 -3.19 14.56 -4.05
N GLY A 249 -3.04 13.80 -5.13
CA GLY A 249 -3.10 12.34 -5.13
C GLY A 249 -1.77 11.76 -4.65
N ILE A 250 -1.84 10.95 -3.60
CA ILE A 250 -0.72 10.20 -3.02
C ILE A 250 -0.85 8.73 -3.40
N GLY A 251 0.06 8.25 -4.25
CA GLY A 251 0.13 6.82 -4.51
C GLY A 251 0.66 6.11 -3.27
N HIS A 252 -0.11 5.18 -2.72
CA HIS A 252 0.22 4.51 -1.48
C HIS A 252 -0.14 3.02 -1.57
N ALA A 253 0.55 2.19 -0.80
CA ALA A 253 0.21 0.79 -0.63
C ALA A 253 0.42 0.42 0.84
N HIS A 254 -0.66 0.50 1.61
CA HIS A 254 -0.65 0.00 2.98
C HIS A 254 -0.46 -1.51 2.95
N ILE A 255 0.50 -2.04 3.71
CA ILE A 255 0.71 -3.48 3.81
C ILE A 255 0.75 -3.84 5.29
N ASP A 256 -0.28 -4.52 5.76
CA ASP A 256 -0.26 -5.09 7.10
C ASP A 256 0.85 -6.11 7.18
N VAL A 257 1.81 -5.87 8.09
CA VAL A 257 2.97 -6.77 8.20
C VAL A 257 2.53 -8.17 8.62
N ALA A 258 1.41 -8.27 9.34
CA ALA A 258 0.63 -9.47 9.50
C ALA A 258 -0.80 -9.11 9.92
N TRP A 259 -1.80 -9.73 9.31
CA TRP A 259 -3.21 -9.57 9.66
C TRP A 259 -4.00 -10.85 9.36
N LEU A 260 -4.48 -10.99 8.11
CA LEU A 260 -5.12 -12.21 7.59
C LEU A 260 -4.13 -13.18 6.94
N TRP A 261 -2.84 -12.84 7.01
CA TRP A 261 -1.70 -13.62 6.52
C TRP A 261 -0.51 -13.50 7.49
N THR A 262 0.39 -14.48 7.41
CA THR A 262 1.62 -14.55 8.22
C THR A 262 2.69 -13.55 7.76
N LEU A 263 3.69 -13.27 8.61
CA LEU A 263 4.86 -12.45 8.26
C LEU A 263 5.57 -12.92 6.98
N GLY A 264 5.66 -14.24 6.78
CA GLY A 264 6.28 -14.81 5.57
C GLY A 264 5.55 -14.44 4.28
N GLN A 265 4.23 -14.26 4.32
CA GLN A 265 3.45 -13.80 3.16
C GLN A 265 3.71 -12.31 2.88
N THR A 266 3.88 -11.49 3.92
CA THR A 266 4.22 -10.06 3.77
C THR A 266 5.55 -9.87 3.07
N VAL A 267 6.53 -10.73 3.32
CA VAL A 267 7.77 -10.77 2.53
C VAL A 267 7.46 -10.92 1.04
N ARG A 268 6.47 -11.74 0.67
CA ARG A 268 6.07 -11.89 -0.75
C ARG A 268 5.25 -10.70 -1.26
N LYS A 269 4.34 -10.17 -0.45
CA LYS A 269 3.50 -9.00 -0.78
C LYS A 269 4.31 -7.74 -1.04
N SER A 270 5.39 -7.50 -0.28
CA SER A 270 6.31 -6.38 -0.52
C SER A 270 6.97 -6.46 -1.90
N GLY A 271 7.54 -7.62 -2.26
CA GLY A 271 8.14 -7.84 -3.58
C GLY A 271 7.13 -7.65 -4.73
N ARG A 272 5.91 -8.18 -4.60
CA ARG A 272 4.83 -8.00 -5.58
C ARG A 272 4.46 -6.51 -5.75
N THR A 273 4.04 -5.88 -4.67
CA THR A 273 3.61 -4.47 -4.66
C THR A 273 4.67 -3.54 -5.23
N PHE A 274 5.91 -3.64 -4.75
CA PHE A 274 6.97 -2.74 -5.19
C PHE A 274 7.41 -3.00 -6.63
N SER A 275 7.32 -4.24 -7.14
CA SER A 275 7.54 -4.51 -8.56
C SER A 275 6.52 -3.77 -9.44
N ASN A 276 5.23 -3.79 -9.07
CA ASN A 276 4.17 -3.08 -9.78
C ASN A 276 4.36 -1.56 -9.76
N VAL A 277 4.67 -0.99 -8.59
CA VAL A 277 4.97 0.45 -8.46
C VAL A 277 6.12 0.84 -9.39
N LEU A 278 7.21 0.07 -9.42
CA LEU A 278 8.34 0.35 -10.31
C LEU A 278 7.95 0.27 -11.79
N ARG A 279 7.12 -0.71 -12.20
CA ARG A 279 6.62 -0.81 -13.58
C ARG A 279 5.71 0.36 -13.95
N LEU A 280 4.88 0.84 -13.03
CA LEU A 280 4.02 2.00 -13.25
C LEU A 280 4.86 3.29 -13.36
N MET A 281 5.91 3.43 -12.57
CA MET A 281 6.82 4.59 -12.67
C MET A 281 7.55 4.69 -14.01
N GLU A 282 7.77 3.58 -14.71
CA GLU A 282 8.30 3.58 -16.08
C GLU A 282 7.28 4.11 -17.10
N GLN A 283 5.99 3.86 -16.85
CA GLN A 283 4.91 4.20 -17.77
C GLN A 283 4.32 5.60 -17.51
N PHE A 284 4.40 6.10 -16.28
CA PHE A 284 3.85 7.39 -15.86
C PHE A 284 4.96 8.26 -15.25
N PRO A 285 5.58 9.17 -16.00
CA PRO A 285 6.75 9.94 -15.53
C PRO A 285 6.48 10.84 -14.33
N GLU A 286 5.27 11.39 -14.21
CA GLU A 286 4.87 12.27 -13.10
C GLU A 286 4.42 11.49 -11.85
N TYR A 287 4.30 10.16 -11.93
CA TYR A 287 3.86 9.35 -10.81
C TYR A 287 4.86 9.41 -9.65
N LYS A 288 4.33 9.72 -8.46
CA LYS A 288 5.02 9.65 -7.17
C LYS A 288 4.32 8.66 -6.25
N PHE A 289 5.13 7.89 -5.53
CA PHE A 289 4.67 6.89 -4.56
C PHE A 289 5.23 7.19 -3.18
N SER A 290 4.43 7.01 -2.14
CA SER A 290 4.84 7.22 -0.75
C SER A 290 4.70 5.91 0.03
N GLN A 291 5.70 5.58 0.85
CA GLN A 291 5.68 4.35 1.64
C GLN A 291 6.34 4.52 3.02
N SER A 292 5.67 3.99 4.05
CA SER A 292 5.86 4.28 5.49
C SER A 292 6.81 3.32 6.24
N GLN A 293 6.58 2.01 6.14
CA GLN A 293 7.14 1.01 7.07
C GLN A 293 8.57 0.58 6.68
N ALA A 294 9.59 0.95 7.47
CA ALA A 294 10.98 0.55 7.23
C ALA A 294 11.18 -0.98 7.16
N GLN A 295 10.40 -1.74 7.94
CA GLN A 295 10.42 -3.22 7.91
C GLN A 295 10.14 -3.81 6.52
N LEU A 296 9.27 -3.18 5.71
CA LEU A 296 8.97 -3.65 4.35
C LEU A 296 10.15 -3.44 3.39
N TYR A 297 10.88 -2.34 3.57
CA TYR A 297 12.12 -2.10 2.83
C TYR A 297 13.18 -3.14 3.22
N LYS A 298 13.32 -3.46 4.51
CA LYS A 298 14.21 -4.52 4.98
C LYS A 298 13.85 -5.87 4.37
N TYR A 299 12.57 -6.25 4.35
CA TYR A 299 12.14 -7.49 3.68
C TYR A 299 12.48 -7.50 2.20
N THR A 300 12.35 -6.35 1.53
CA THR A 300 12.66 -6.22 0.10
C THR A 300 14.15 -6.28 -0.17
N GLU A 301 14.96 -5.60 0.65
CA GLU A 301 16.43 -5.66 0.61
C GLU A 301 16.93 -7.11 0.75
N ASP A 302 16.44 -7.81 1.77
CA ASP A 302 16.89 -9.17 2.09
C ASP A 302 16.46 -10.22 1.05
N ASN A 303 15.32 -10.02 0.37
CA ASN A 303 14.70 -11.06 -0.49
C ASN A 303 14.63 -10.71 -1.99
N TYR A 304 14.68 -9.43 -2.35
CA TYR A 304 14.56 -8.93 -3.72
C TYR A 304 15.54 -7.76 -3.97
N PRO A 305 16.86 -7.99 -3.91
CA PRO A 305 17.86 -6.93 -4.00
C PRO A 305 17.73 -6.10 -5.29
N GLY A 306 17.34 -6.70 -6.42
CA GLY A 306 17.09 -5.96 -7.67
C GLY A 306 15.90 -4.99 -7.59
N ILE A 307 14.83 -5.37 -6.88
CA ILE A 307 13.68 -4.47 -6.63
C ILE A 307 14.12 -3.35 -5.67
N PHE A 308 14.89 -3.67 -4.63
CA PHE A 308 15.39 -2.69 -3.67
C PHE A 308 16.31 -1.64 -4.31
N GLU A 309 17.19 -2.04 -5.24
CA GLU A 309 17.99 -1.07 -6.01
C GLU A 309 17.10 -0.17 -6.90
N GLY A 310 16.03 -0.72 -7.48
CA GLY A 310 15.01 0.07 -8.18
C GLY A 310 14.37 1.12 -7.26
N ILE A 311 14.02 0.75 -6.02
CA ILE A 311 13.49 1.69 -5.02
C ILE A 311 14.51 2.80 -4.73
N LYS A 312 15.77 2.45 -4.46
CA LYS A 312 16.84 3.44 -4.20
C LYS A 312 16.99 4.45 -5.35
N GLN A 313 16.90 3.98 -6.59
CA GLN A 313 16.91 4.86 -7.77
C GLN A 313 15.72 5.83 -7.73
N ARG A 314 14.49 5.34 -7.51
CA ARG A 314 13.29 6.20 -7.49
C ARG A 314 13.26 7.17 -6.32
N VAL A 315 13.87 6.81 -5.18
CA VAL A 315 14.08 7.73 -4.04
C VAL A 315 15.05 8.84 -4.44
N ALA A 316 16.18 8.51 -5.08
CA ALA A 316 17.15 9.51 -5.54
C ALA A 316 16.56 10.47 -6.61
N GLU A 317 15.60 9.98 -7.41
CA GLU A 317 14.85 10.79 -8.38
C GLU A 317 13.77 11.68 -7.74
N GLY A 318 13.46 11.51 -6.44
CA GLY A 318 12.39 12.23 -5.76
C GLY A 318 10.98 11.75 -6.13
N ARG A 319 10.86 10.57 -6.73
CA ARG A 319 9.60 9.94 -7.16
C ARG A 319 9.07 8.91 -6.16
N TRP A 320 9.92 8.47 -5.24
CA TRP A 320 9.57 7.59 -4.13
C TRP A 320 9.81 8.31 -2.81
N GLU A 321 8.72 8.65 -2.10
CA GLU A 321 8.75 9.30 -0.79
C GLU A 321 8.86 8.25 0.31
N THR A 322 10.02 8.20 0.97
CA THR A 322 10.18 7.49 2.24
C THR A 322 9.59 8.33 3.37
N MET A 323 8.46 7.90 3.92
CA MET A 323 7.73 8.60 4.99
C MET A 323 7.44 7.68 6.18
N GLY A 324 6.53 8.06 7.09
CA GLY A 324 6.08 7.20 8.20
C GLY A 324 6.97 7.27 9.43
N GLY A 325 8.28 7.39 9.26
CA GLY A 325 9.24 7.69 10.33
C GLY A 325 9.38 6.60 11.40
N THR A 326 8.77 5.44 11.23
CA THR A 326 8.69 4.35 12.21
C THR A 326 9.15 3.01 11.61
N TRP A 327 9.47 2.02 12.46
CA TRP A 327 9.91 0.70 12.00
C TRP A 327 8.78 -0.06 11.30
N VAL A 328 7.62 -0.10 11.96
CA VAL A 328 6.32 -0.49 11.41
C VAL A 328 5.30 0.58 11.78
N GLU A 329 4.08 0.54 11.23
CA GLU A 329 2.97 1.38 11.72
C GLU A 329 2.42 0.79 13.03
N PRO A 330 2.83 1.29 14.21
CA PRO A 330 2.62 0.58 15.45
C PRO A 330 1.27 0.94 16.09
N ASP A 331 0.77 0.07 16.96
CA ASP A 331 -0.23 0.49 17.93
C ASP A 331 0.35 1.63 18.80
N CYS A 332 -0.46 2.63 19.17
CA CYS A 332 0.00 3.80 19.91
C CYS A 332 -0.49 3.85 21.37
N ASN A 333 -1.16 2.81 21.87
CA ASN A 333 -1.84 2.83 23.18
C ASN A 333 -1.33 1.74 24.13
N ALA A 334 -1.14 0.52 23.64
CA ALA A 334 -0.74 -0.66 24.41
C ALA A 334 0.79 -0.89 24.42
N ILE A 335 1.58 0.06 23.90
CA ILE A 335 3.04 0.01 23.88
C ILE A 335 3.68 0.97 24.89
N GLY A 336 4.85 0.61 25.39
CA GLY A 336 5.65 1.45 26.27
C GLY A 336 6.24 2.67 25.55
N ALA A 337 6.51 3.73 26.31
CA ALA A 337 7.09 4.97 25.78
C ALA A 337 8.47 4.76 25.13
N GLU A 338 9.34 3.92 25.72
CA GLU A 338 10.62 3.58 25.12
C GLU A 338 10.42 2.82 23.80
N SER A 339 9.47 1.88 23.74
CA SER A 339 9.12 1.19 22.50
C SER A 339 8.68 2.16 21.40
N LEU A 340 7.84 3.16 21.71
CA LEU A 340 7.50 4.25 20.78
C LEU A 340 8.75 5.00 20.30
N ALA A 341 9.66 5.35 21.20
CA ALA A 341 10.92 5.98 20.83
C ALA A 341 11.77 5.08 19.92
N ARG A 342 11.77 3.76 20.16
CA ARG A 342 12.48 2.76 19.33
C ARG A 342 11.85 2.58 17.97
N GLN A 343 10.53 2.69 17.83
CA GLN A 343 9.88 2.72 16.52
C GLN A 343 10.49 3.83 15.66
N PHE A 344 10.59 5.06 16.20
CA PHE A 344 11.22 6.17 15.49
C PHE A 344 12.71 5.95 15.25
N LEU A 345 13.45 5.54 16.28
CA LEU A 345 14.90 5.36 16.19
C LEU A 345 15.26 4.32 15.12
N LEU A 346 14.63 3.15 15.13
CA LEU A 346 14.89 2.08 14.17
C LEU A 346 14.48 2.48 12.76
N GLY A 347 13.25 2.97 12.58
CA GLY A 347 12.74 3.37 11.26
C GLY A 347 13.59 4.45 10.60
N ARG A 348 13.81 5.56 11.31
CA ARG A 348 14.60 6.69 10.78
C ARG A 348 16.06 6.34 10.57
N THR A 349 16.66 5.53 11.45
CA THR A 349 18.05 5.07 11.28
C THR A 349 18.17 4.17 10.05
N TYR A 350 17.20 3.28 9.82
CA TYR A 350 17.17 2.44 8.62
C TYR A 350 17.10 3.28 7.35
N PHE A 351 16.19 4.27 7.29
CA PHE A 351 16.09 5.14 6.12
C PHE A 351 17.37 5.95 5.89
N ARG A 352 17.91 6.57 6.96
CA ARG A 352 19.15 7.35 6.86
C ARG A 352 20.33 6.51 6.37
N LYS A 353 20.43 5.27 6.82
CA LYS A 353 21.50 4.34 6.41
C LYS A 353 21.44 4.01 4.91
N HIS A 354 20.25 3.78 4.35
CA HIS A 354 20.12 3.26 2.97
C HIS A 354 19.86 4.34 1.93
N PHE A 355 19.24 5.46 2.32
CA PHE A 355 18.80 6.51 1.40
C PHE A 355 19.33 7.91 1.73
N GLY A 356 20.03 8.09 2.87
CA GLY A 356 20.49 9.39 3.33
C GLY A 356 19.40 10.20 4.05
N ASP A 357 19.57 11.52 4.17
CA ASP A 357 18.64 12.39 4.90
C ASP A 357 17.42 12.78 4.03
N VAL A 358 16.69 11.76 3.57
CA VAL A 358 15.54 11.88 2.67
C VAL A 358 14.21 11.48 3.32
N ASP A 359 14.24 10.96 4.55
CA ASP A 359 13.03 10.60 5.28
C ASP A 359 12.23 11.85 5.65
N THR A 360 10.94 11.87 5.31
CA THR A 360 10.15 13.09 5.47
C THR A 360 9.76 13.33 6.93
N GLN A 361 9.44 14.59 7.25
CA GLN A 361 9.03 15.00 8.61
C GLN A 361 7.55 14.64 8.92
N VAL A 362 7.02 13.61 8.24
CA VAL A 362 5.63 13.16 8.29
C VAL A 362 5.54 11.82 9.01
N LEU A 363 4.82 11.80 10.14
CA LEU A 363 4.31 10.57 10.73
C LEU A 363 3.00 10.18 10.04
N TRP A 364 3.05 9.08 9.29
CA TRP A 364 1.93 8.49 8.58
C TRP A 364 1.46 7.24 9.34
N LEU A 365 0.29 7.32 10.00
CA LEU A 365 -0.35 6.21 10.70
C LEU A 365 -1.83 6.16 10.34
N PRO A 366 -2.18 5.72 9.13
CA PRO A 366 -3.57 5.66 8.69
C PRO A 366 -4.38 4.70 9.56
N ASP A 367 -3.89 3.49 9.84
CA ASP A 367 -4.75 2.43 10.37
C ASP A 367 -4.65 2.20 11.89
N THR A 368 -3.87 2.99 12.61
CA THR A 368 -3.68 2.81 14.06
C THR A 368 -4.95 3.10 14.87
N PHE A 369 -5.27 2.23 15.84
CA PHE A 369 -6.51 2.27 16.64
C PHE A 369 -6.43 3.26 17.82
N GLY A 370 -6.33 4.56 17.52
CA GLY A 370 -6.29 5.66 18.49
C GLY A 370 -4.87 6.11 18.85
N TYR A 371 -4.73 7.32 19.41
CA TYR A 371 -3.41 7.95 19.57
C TYR A 371 -3.22 8.64 20.93
N SER A 372 -2.24 8.13 21.69
CA SER A 372 -1.85 8.63 23.00
C SER A 372 -1.49 10.11 23.03
N TRP A 373 -1.89 10.80 24.10
CA TRP A 373 -1.62 12.23 24.34
C TRP A 373 -0.14 12.57 24.53
N ALA A 374 0.73 11.58 24.73
CA ALA A 374 2.19 11.78 24.81
C ALA A 374 2.87 11.82 23.42
N LEU A 375 2.20 11.34 22.37
CA LEU A 375 2.80 11.17 21.06
C LEU A 375 3.31 12.48 20.42
N PRO A 376 2.65 13.66 20.57
CA PRO A 376 3.17 14.91 20.01
C PRO A 376 4.60 15.25 20.43
N GLN A 377 4.94 15.01 21.70
CA GLN A 377 6.29 15.23 22.22
C GLN A 377 7.30 14.28 21.55
N LEU A 378 6.95 13.00 21.42
CA LEU A 378 7.82 11.99 20.80
C LEU A 378 8.02 12.25 19.30
N ILE A 379 6.96 12.63 18.58
CA ILE A 379 7.03 13.04 17.16
C ILE A 379 8.03 14.19 17.01
N LYS A 380 7.93 15.21 17.87
CA LYS A 380 8.82 16.37 17.83
C LYS A 380 10.27 15.99 18.14
N GLN A 381 10.50 15.18 19.18
CA GLN A 381 11.84 14.71 19.57
C GLN A 381 12.47 13.82 18.51
N ALA A 382 11.66 13.03 17.80
CA ALA A 382 12.09 12.26 16.64
C ALA A 382 12.45 13.14 15.44
N GLY A 383 12.23 14.46 15.48
CA GLY A 383 12.54 15.40 14.40
C GLY A 383 11.47 15.49 13.31
N MET A 384 10.23 15.08 13.62
CA MET A 384 9.08 15.19 12.72
C MET A 384 8.21 16.40 13.11
N LYS A 385 7.39 16.85 12.16
CA LYS A 385 6.55 18.06 12.29
C LYS A 385 5.08 17.81 12.03
N TYR A 386 4.79 16.80 11.21
CA TYR A 386 3.46 16.56 10.66
C TYR A 386 2.96 15.20 11.10
N PHE A 387 1.65 15.11 11.34
CA PHE A 387 0.96 13.85 11.63
C PHE A 387 -0.26 13.73 10.72
N ILE A 388 -0.49 12.54 10.16
CA ILE A 388 -1.63 12.30 9.31
C ILE A 388 -2.22 10.92 9.58
N THR A 389 -3.54 10.85 9.59
CA THR A 389 -4.30 9.61 9.78
C THR A 389 -5.69 9.75 9.15
N HIS A 390 -6.40 8.65 8.94
CA HIS A 390 -7.83 8.68 8.62
C HIS A 390 -8.69 8.02 9.71
N LYS A 391 -8.08 7.25 10.64
CA LYS A 391 -8.83 6.39 11.58
C LYS A 391 -9.76 7.18 12.49
N MET A 392 -9.45 8.45 12.76
CA MET A 392 -10.32 9.33 13.55
C MET A 392 -11.67 9.62 12.88
N SER A 393 -11.78 9.45 11.56
CA SER A 393 -13.05 9.56 10.82
C SER A 393 -13.96 8.35 11.01
N TRP A 394 -13.45 7.25 11.61
CA TRP A 394 -14.23 6.04 11.93
C TRP A 394 -14.83 6.07 13.34
N ASN A 395 -14.80 7.22 14.03
CA ASN A 395 -15.45 7.36 15.32
C ASN A 395 -16.95 7.03 15.22
N GLN A 396 -17.42 6.18 16.15
CA GLN A 396 -18.78 5.67 16.16
C GLN A 396 -19.82 6.73 16.53
N TYR A 397 -19.48 7.67 17.42
CA TYR A 397 -20.44 8.62 17.97
C TYR A 397 -20.12 10.07 17.58
N ASN A 398 -18.85 10.48 17.67
CA ASN A 398 -18.46 11.86 17.46
C ASN A 398 -17.56 12.03 16.24
N HIS A 399 -18.03 12.83 15.29
CA HIS A 399 -17.21 13.28 14.18
C HIS A 399 -16.19 14.32 14.66
N MET A 400 -14.94 14.23 14.18
CA MET A 400 -13.93 15.24 14.47
C MET A 400 -14.40 16.63 13.99
N PRO A 401 -14.25 17.69 14.80
CA PRO A 401 -14.78 19.00 14.45
C PRO A 401 -14.04 19.63 13.27
N ASN A 402 -12.73 19.36 13.15
CA ASN A 402 -11.83 19.91 12.13
C ASN A 402 -10.95 18.81 11.56
N GLN A 403 -10.57 18.94 10.28
CA GLN A 403 -9.66 18.02 9.60
C GLN A 403 -8.23 18.51 9.63
N ILE A 404 -8.00 19.83 9.68
CA ILE A 404 -6.66 20.43 9.81
C ILE A 404 -6.60 21.17 11.14
N LEU A 405 -5.65 20.80 12.01
CA LEU A 405 -5.54 21.34 13.37
C LEU A 405 -4.12 21.19 13.95
N TRP A 406 -3.86 21.90 15.04
CA TRP A 406 -2.70 21.67 15.91
C TRP A 406 -3.02 20.64 16.98
N TRP A 407 -2.35 19.49 16.96
CA TRP A 407 -2.45 18.52 18.04
C TRP A 407 -1.45 18.84 19.14
N GLN A 408 -1.95 19.16 20.34
CA GLN A 408 -1.14 19.53 21.49
C GLN A 408 -0.99 18.36 22.48
N GLY A 409 0.25 17.98 22.74
CA GLY A 409 0.63 16.98 23.74
C GLY A 409 0.58 17.49 25.17
N LEU A 410 0.77 16.57 26.12
CA LEU A 410 0.77 16.82 27.57
C LEU A 410 1.69 17.96 28.02
N ASP A 411 2.82 18.13 27.34
CA ASP A 411 3.86 19.12 27.65
C ASP A 411 3.67 20.47 26.91
N GLY A 412 2.59 20.60 26.14
CA GLY A 412 2.33 21.76 25.29
C GLY A 412 2.97 21.70 23.90
N THR A 413 3.73 20.66 23.58
CA THR A 413 4.26 20.45 22.22
C THR A 413 3.13 20.32 21.22
N ARG A 414 3.24 20.99 20.06
CA ARG A 414 2.23 20.96 19.00
C ARG A 414 2.77 20.32 17.73
N ILE A 415 1.95 19.47 17.11
CA ILE A 415 2.18 18.80 15.82
C ILE A 415 1.04 19.17 14.87
N LEU A 416 1.38 19.62 13.66
CA LEU A 416 0.38 19.95 12.66
C LEU A 416 -0.22 18.65 12.13
N THR A 417 -1.54 18.52 12.26
CA THR A 417 -2.25 17.26 12.02
C THR A 417 -3.30 17.43 10.94
N HIS A 418 -3.40 16.44 10.06
CA HIS A 418 -4.51 16.32 9.11
C HIS A 418 -5.23 14.96 9.20
N PHE A 419 -6.57 14.98 9.06
CA PHE A 419 -7.41 13.80 8.93
C PHE A 419 -7.92 13.63 7.50
N LEU A 420 -7.64 12.49 6.84
CA LEU A 420 -8.08 12.25 5.45
C LEU A 420 -9.61 12.34 5.33
N THR A 421 -10.08 12.97 4.24
CA THR A 421 -11.50 13.20 3.96
C THR A 421 -12.07 12.34 2.82
N THR A 422 -11.23 11.59 2.12
CA THR A 422 -11.65 10.74 1.01
C THR A 422 -12.71 9.74 1.47
N PRO A 423 -13.93 9.77 0.92
CA PRO A 423 -15.03 8.95 1.40
C PRO A 423 -14.70 7.46 1.23
N SER A 424 -15.06 6.66 2.22
CA SER A 424 -15.04 5.21 2.07
C SER A 424 -16.39 4.71 1.56
N GLY A 425 -16.41 3.56 0.88
CA GLY A 425 -17.65 2.88 0.51
C GLY A 425 -18.36 2.14 1.66
N TRP A 426 -17.88 2.26 2.91
CA TRP A 426 -18.41 1.49 4.04
C TRP A 426 -19.67 2.14 4.64
N GLU A 427 -20.84 1.61 4.27
CA GLU A 427 -22.15 2.14 4.66
C GLU A 427 -22.47 2.07 6.17
N PHE A 428 -21.66 1.33 6.96
CA PHE A 428 -21.90 1.12 8.39
C PHE A 428 -21.46 2.27 9.29
N LEU A 429 -20.61 3.17 8.81
CA LEU A 429 -20.14 4.33 9.56
C LEU A 429 -20.44 5.61 8.76
N PRO A 430 -21.09 6.61 9.37
CA PRO A 430 -21.66 7.74 8.63
C PRO A 430 -20.62 8.67 7.99
N HIS A 431 -19.37 8.63 8.47
CA HIS A 431 -18.30 9.54 8.06
C HIS A 431 -16.98 8.82 7.79
N ALA A 432 -17.03 7.51 7.54
CA ALA A 432 -15.81 6.74 7.33
C ALA A 432 -15.08 7.19 6.07
N THR A 433 -13.78 7.42 6.21
CA THR A 433 -12.87 7.78 5.13
C THR A 433 -11.90 6.64 4.85
N THR A 434 -11.18 6.71 3.73
CA THR A 434 -10.26 5.66 3.28
C THR A 434 -8.91 6.23 2.88
N TYR A 435 -7.87 5.40 2.96
CA TYR A 435 -6.56 5.62 2.32
C TYR A 435 -6.33 4.68 1.12
N ASN A 436 -7.30 3.82 0.82
CA ASN A 436 -7.31 2.89 -0.30
C ASN A 436 -8.24 3.40 -1.41
N GLY A 437 -8.04 4.64 -1.84
CA GLY A 437 -8.86 5.27 -2.88
C GLY A 437 -8.58 4.74 -4.28
N MET A 438 -9.56 4.88 -5.17
CA MET A 438 -9.47 4.64 -6.61
C MET A 438 -9.08 5.89 -7.42
N ALA A 439 -8.96 7.04 -6.76
CA ALA A 439 -8.84 8.35 -7.42
C ALA A 439 -9.96 8.59 -8.44
N SER A 440 -11.15 8.04 -8.17
CA SER A 440 -12.33 8.21 -9.03
C SER A 440 -12.92 9.62 -8.89
N ALA A 441 -13.74 10.04 -9.86
CA ALA A 441 -14.45 11.32 -9.77
C ALA A 441 -15.22 11.42 -8.44
N LYS A 442 -16.05 10.41 -8.12
CA LYS A 442 -16.84 10.35 -6.89
C LYS A 442 -16.01 10.57 -5.62
N GLU A 443 -14.86 9.91 -5.51
CA GLU A 443 -13.99 10.07 -4.35
C GLU A 443 -13.36 11.46 -4.27
N VAL A 444 -12.99 12.04 -5.40
CA VAL A 444 -12.38 13.38 -5.47
C VAL A 444 -13.40 14.47 -5.13
N PHE A 445 -14.63 14.39 -5.66
CA PHE A 445 -15.75 15.24 -5.24
C PHE A 445 -16.03 15.06 -3.75
N GLY A 446 -16.17 13.82 -3.29
CA GLY A 446 -16.42 13.51 -1.89
C GLY A 446 -15.31 13.98 -0.93
N THR A 447 -14.05 13.97 -1.37
CA THR A 447 -12.90 14.49 -0.60
C THR A 447 -13.10 15.97 -0.27
N TRP A 448 -13.58 16.77 -1.24
CA TRP A 448 -13.96 18.16 -1.04
C TRP A 448 -15.24 18.31 -0.22
N GLU A 449 -16.28 17.54 -0.52
CA GLU A 449 -17.56 17.61 0.18
C GLU A 449 -17.42 17.32 1.68
N ASN A 450 -16.62 16.31 2.05
CA ASN A 450 -16.38 15.94 3.44
C ASN A 450 -15.48 16.92 4.20
N PHE A 451 -14.68 17.73 3.51
CA PHE A 451 -13.81 18.72 4.15
C PHE A 451 -14.62 19.89 4.72
N ARG A 452 -14.46 20.20 6.01
CA ARG A 452 -15.32 21.20 6.67
C ARG A 452 -14.80 22.63 6.59
N GLN A 453 -13.49 22.82 6.49
CA GLN A 453 -12.84 24.14 6.58
C GLN A 453 -12.70 24.81 5.19
N LYS A 454 -13.74 24.70 4.35
CA LYS A 454 -13.73 25.11 2.93
C LYS A 454 -13.45 26.59 2.71
N GLU A 455 -13.80 27.42 3.68
CA GLU A 455 -13.57 28.86 3.70
C GLU A 455 -12.11 29.25 3.98
N THR A 456 -11.31 28.32 4.49
CA THR A 456 -9.94 28.57 4.93
C THR A 456 -8.90 27.94 3.98
N TYR A 457 -9.24 26.82 3.34
CA TYR A 457 -8.29 26.07 2.51
C TYR A 457 -9.00 25.32 1.38
N ASN A 458 -8.38 25.24 0.20
CA ASN A 458 -8.95 24.60 -0.98
C ASN A 458 -7.98 23.64 -1.70
N GLU A 459 -6.85 23.30 -1.08
CA GLU A 459 -5.97 22.20 -1.53
C GLU A 459 -6.11 21.04 -0.54
N LEU A 460 -6.45 19.85 -1.03
CA LEU A 460 -6.69 18.65 -0.21
C LEU A 460 -5.78 17.51 -0.64
N ILE A 461 -5.88 16.39 0.06
CA ILE A 461 -5.08 15.19 -0.21
C ILE A 461 -6.01 13.98 -0.31
N THR A 462 -5.71 13.09 -1.25
CA THR A 462 -6.35 11.77 -1.36
C THR A 462 -5.26 10.72 -1.51
N ALA A 463 -5.35 9.63 -0.76
CA ALA A 463 -4.46 8.48 -0.93
C ALA A 463 -5.15 7.44 -1.81
N TYR A 464 -4.43 6.95 -2.82
CA TYR A 464 -4.93 5.97 -3.77
C TYR A 464 -4.01 4.76 -3.88
N GLY A 465 -4.62 3.62 -4.19
CA GLY A 465 -3.98 2.32 -4.26
C GLY A 465 -4.71 1.27 -3.44
N PHE A 466 -4.55 0.01 -3.82
CA PHE A 466 -5.00 -1.09 -3.00
C PHE A 466 -4.01 -1.31 -1.86
N GLY A 467 -4.53 -1.30 -0.63
CA GLY A 467 -3.77 -1.50 0.60
C GLY A 467 -4.32 -2.64 1.42
N ASP A 468 -4.10 -2.59 2.72
CA ASP A 468 -4.33 -3.61 3.76
C ASP A 468 -3.46 -4.85 3.51
N GLY A 469 -3.46 -5.43 2.31
CA GLY A 469 -2.59 -6.52 1.89
C GLY A 469 -1.59 -6.19 0.77
N GLY A 470 -1.39 -4.93 0.45
CA GLY A 470 -0.59 -4.48 -0.70
C GLY A 470 -1.35 -4.51 -2.03
N GLY A 471 -0.60 -4.62 -3.13
CA GLY A 471 -1.08 -4.42 -4.50
C GLY A 471 -0.72 -3.03 -5.02
N GLY A 472 -1.04 -2.00 -4.24
CA GLY A 472 -0.69 -0.61 -4.54
C GLY A 472 -1.53 0.02 -5.65
N PRO A 473 -1.10 1.16 -6.20
CA PRO A 473 -1.79 1.86 -7.28
C PRO A 473 -1.90 1.04 -8.56
N THR A 474 -3.00 1.23 -9.29
CA THR A 474 -3.18 0.65 -10.63
C THR A 474 -2.94 1.69 -11.72
N ARG A 475 -2.79 1.21 -12.96
CA ARG A 475 -2.80 2.04 -14.18
C ARG A 475 -4.05 2.93 -14.26
N GLU A 476 -5.23 2.36 -13.99
CA GLU A 476 -6.52 3.08 -14.04
C GLU A 476 -6.53 4.27 -13.08
N MET A 477 -6.03 4.11 -11.85
CA MET A 477 -5.95 5.21 -10.88
C MET A 477 -5.07 6.36 -11.38
N LEU A 478 -3.95 6.04 -12.05
CA LEU A 478 -3.05 7.05 -12.61
C LEU A 478 -3.66 7.75 -13.82
N GLU A 479 -4.32 6.99 -14.71
CA GLU A 479 -5.08 7.55 -15.83
C GLU A 479 -6.21 8.46 -15.33
N ASN A 480 -6.91 8.08 -14.26
CA ASN A 480 -7.93 8.91 -13.63
C ASN A 480 -7.36 10.25 -13.14
N ILE A 481 -6.19 10.25 -12.50
CA ILE A 481 -5.51 11.47 -12.05
C ILE A 481 -5.15 12.37 -13.24
N GLU A 482 -4.60 11.79 -14.31
CA GLU A 482 -4.28 12.55 -15.53
C GLU A 482 -5.53 13.17 -16.16
N GLN A 483 -6.64 12.44 -16.23
CA GLN A 483 -7.90 12.96 -16.76
C GLN A 483 -8.50 14.05 -15.87
N LEU A 484 -8.37 13.94 -14.54
CA LEU A 484 -8.90 14.90 -13.57
C LEU A 484 -8.05 16.16 -13.41
N ALA A 485 -6.81 16.19 -13.93
CA ALA A 485 -5.90 17.32 -13.75
C ALA A 485 -6.50 18.67 -14.18
N ASN A 486 -7.31 18.68 -15.24
CA ASN A 486 -7.97 19.89 -15.75
C ASN A 486 -9.42 19.62 -16.17
N HIS A 487 -10.10 18.65 -15.57
CA HIS A 487 -11.43 18.24 -16.03
C HIS A 487 -12.49 19.31 -15.69
N PRO A 488 -13.31 19.77 -16.66
CA PRO A 488 -14.36 20.73 -16.42
C PRO A 488 -15.32 20.29 -15.32
N GLY A 489 -15.64 21.21 -14.41
CA GLY A 489 -16.58 20.98 -13.31
C GLY A 489 -16.05 20.11 -12.17
N ALA A 490 -14.84 19.55 -12.24
CA ALA A 490 -14.26 18.72 -11.19
C ALA A 490 -13.13 19.45 -10.43
N PRO A 491 -12.78 19.01 -9.21
CA PRO A 491 -11.52 19.39 -8.57
C PRO A 491 -10.30 18.98 -9.41
N GLN A 492 -9.25 19.79 -9.36
CA GLN A 492 -8.00 19.57 -10.10
C GLN A 492 -7.12 18.60 -9.34
N VAL A 493 -6.85 17.42 -9.92
CA VAL A 493 -6.04 16.39 -9.27
C VAL A 493 -4.64 16.32 -9.87
N ARG A 494 -3.62 16.22 -9.01
CA ARG A 494 -2.24 15.97 -9.46
C ARG A 494 -1.55 14.99 -8.53
N THR A 495 -0.54 14.30 -9.02
CA THR A 495 0.35 13.51 -8.17
C THR A 495 1.21 14.44 -7.30
N GLY A 496 1.55 13.99 -6.09
CA GLY A 496 2.42 14.72 -5.18
C GLY A 496 2.91 13.87 -4.04
N THR A 497 3.47 14.52 -3.02
CA THR A 497 3.98 13.88 -1.80
C THR A 497 3.19 14.36 -0.59
N VAL A 498 3.17 13.56 0.47
CA VAL A 498 2.49 13.97 1.71
C VAL A 498 3.21 15.14 2.35
N LYS A 499 4.55 15.17 2.27
CA LYS A 499 5.37 16.30 2.72
C LYS A 499 4.94 17.61 2.05
N GLU A 500 4.83 17.61 0.72
CA GLU A 500 4.46 18.79 -0.06
C GLU A 500 3.09 19.36 0.38
N TYR A 501 2.11 18.48 0.59
CA TYR A 501 0.80 18.87 1.08
C TYR A 501 0.87 19.53 2.47
N MET A 502 1.58 18.89 3.42
CA MET A 502 1.66 19.40 4.79
C MET A 502 2.44 20.72 4.89
N GLU A 503 3.50 20.88 4.09
CA GLU A 503 4.22 22.15 3.96
C GLU A 503 3.31 23.24 3.35
N GLY A 504 2.44 22.88 2.40
CA GLY A 504 1.42 23.77 1.85
C GLY A 504 0.46 24.33 2.90
N ILE A 505 -0.03 23.46 3.80
CA ILE A 505 -0.87 23.87 4.94
C ILE A 505 -0.09 24.79 5.88
N GLU A 506 1.12 24.37 6.29
CA GLU A 506 1.93 25.09 7.26
C GLU A 506 2.20 26.54 6.79
N ASN A 507 2.53 26.70 5.51
CA ASN A 507 2.84 28.00 4.92
C ASN A 507 1.62 28.88 4.67
N SER A 508 0.41 28.32 4.61
CA SER A 508 -0.80 29.04 4.20
C SER A 508 -1.68 29.45 5.38
N ILE A 509 -1.92 28.53 6.32
CA ILE A 509 -3.00 28.68 7.30
C ILE A 509 -2.63 28.28 8.73
N ALA A 510 -1.38 27.90 9.00
CA ALA A 510 -0.96 27.39 10.31
C ALA A 510 -1.38 28.27 11.51
N ASP A 511 -1.31 29.59 11.36
CA ASP A 511 -1.58 30.56 12.43
C ASP A 511 -3.07 30.68 12.78
N THR A 512 -3.97 30.18 11.93
CA THR A 512 -5.44 30.28 12.11
C THR A 512 -6.06 28.96 12.56
N LEU A 513 -5.27 27.89 12.64
CA LEU A 513 -5.77 26.55 12.94
C LEU A 513 -6.21 26.39 14.41
N PRO A 514 -7.28 25.61 14.66
CA PRO A 514 -7.69 25.26 16.01
C PRO A 514 -6.68 24.32 16.66
N VAL A 515 -6.69 24.27 18.00
CA VAL A 515 -5.84 23.39 18.79
C VAL A 515 -6.69 22.28 19.41
N TRP A 516 -6.33 21.02 19.16
CA TRP A 516 -6.83 19.88 19.92
C TRP A 516 -5.86 19.56 21.05
N ASN A 517 -6.29 19.75 22.30
CA ASN A 517 -5.49 19.47 23.48
C ASN A 517 -6.01 18.21 24.18
N GLY A 518 -5.41 17.07 23.87
CA GLY A 518 -5.83 15.78 24.43
C GLY A 518 -5.38 14.61 23.59
N GLU A 519 -5.78 13.42 24.02
CA GLU A 519 -5.70 12.20 23.23
C GLU A 519 -6.58 12.32 21.98
N PHE A 520 -6.18 11.66 20.89
CA PHE A 520 -7.13 11.31 19.84
C PHE A 520 -7.77 9.97 20.20
N TYR A 521 -8.76 10.05 21.09
CA TYR A 521 -9.50 8.89 21.55
C TYR A 521 -10.34 8.29 20.41
N PHE A 522 -10.02 7.07 20.01
CA PHE A 522 -10.74 6.35 18.96
C PHE A 522 -11.95 5.62 19.54
N GLU A 523 -13.14 5.99 19.07
CA GLU A 523 -14.41 5.52 19.64
C GLU A 523 -14.86 4.15 19.10
N TYR A 524 -13.97 3.44 18.44
CA TYR A 524 -14.23 2.13 17.85
C TYR A 524 -13.13 1.13 18.25
N HIS A 525 -13.25 -0.13 17.84
CA HIS A 525 -12.28 -1.20 18.11
C HIS A 525 -11.85 -1.41 19.59
N ARG A 526 -12.57 -0.91 20.60
CA ARG A 526 -12.14 -0.97 22.03
C ARG A 526 -11.81 -2.36 22.58
N GLY A 527 -12.31 -3.44 21.94
CA GLY A 527 -11.96 -4.82 22.30
C GLY A 527 -10.47 -5.13 22.13
N THR A 528 -9.75 -4.35 21.32
CA THR A 528 -8.31 -4.50 21.09
C THR A 528 -7.46 -4.30 22.35
N TYR A 529 -7.95 -3.60 23.37
CA TYR A 529 -7.23 -3.44 24.64
C TYR A 529 -7.16 -4.74 25.46
N THR A 530 -8.11 -5.66 25.27
CA THR A 530 -8.22 -6.90 26.05
C THR A 530 -8.00 -8.18 25.24
N GLY A 531 -8.19 -8.13 23.91
CA GLY A 531 -7.89 -9.24 23.00
C GLY A 531 -6.44 -9.71 23.13
N GLN A 532 -6.19 -11.00 22.90
CA GLN A 532 -4.83 -11.59 22.88
C GLN A 532 -3.94 -11.19 24.07
N ALA A 533 -4.46 -11.34 25.30
CA ALA A 533 -3.77 -10.95 26.53
C ALA A 533 -2.38 -11.60 26.70
N ARG A 534 -2.17 -12.82 26.19
CA ARG A 534 -0.85 -13.48 26.16
C ARG A 534 0.17 -12.66 25.38
N ASN A 535 -0.22 -12.21 24.18
CA ASN A 535 0.63 -11.40 23.29
C ASN A 535 1.04 -10.09 23.97
N LYS A 536 0.07 -9.37 24.54
CA LYS A 536 0.29 -8.12 25.30
C LYS A 536 1.21 -8.34 26.52
N ARG A 537 1.03 -9.45 27.25
CA ARG A 537 1.90 -9.80 28.39
C ARG A 537 3.32 -10.09 27.93
N ASN A 538 3.50 -10.79 26.81
CA ASN A 538 4.81 -11.08 26.26
C ASN A 538 5.50 -9.78 25.78
N ASN A 539 4.77 -8.88 25.11
CA ASN A 539 5.28 -7.53 24.79
C ASN A 539 5.79 -6.84 26.05
N ARG A 540 4.93 -6.69 27.08
CA ARG A 540 5.29 -5.93 28.29
C ARG A 540 6.47 -6.52 29.05
N LYS A 541 6.57 -7.85 29.11
CA LYS A 541 7.72 -8.53 29.72
C LYS A 541 9.01 -8.32 28.93
N SER A 542 8.90 -8.33 27.61
CA SER A 542 10.04 -8.08 26.72
C SER A 542 10.52 -6.64 26.85
N GLU A 543 9.62 -5.65 26.93
CA GLU A 543 9.99 -4.25 27.20
C GLU A 543 10.81 -4.10 28.49
N PHE A 544 10.37 -4.73 29.59
CA PHE A 544 11.12 -4.71 30.85
C PHE A 544 12.47 -5.42 30.75
N LEU A 545 12.49 -6.61 30.12
CA LEU A 545 13.73 -7.35 29.95
C LEU A 545 14.76 -6.56 29.13
N LEU A 546 14.35 -5.94 28.02
CA LEU A 546 15.26 -5.19 27.15
C LEU A 546 15.75 -3.91 27.81
N HIS A 547 14.90 -3.22 28.58
CA HIS A 547 15.34 -2.12 29.44
C HIS A 547 16.47 -2.58 30.39
N ASP A 548 16.24 -3.65 31.14
CA ASP A 548 17.21 -4.14 32.13
C ASP A 548 18.51 -4.63 31.49
N ALA A 549 18.39 -5.34 30.37
CA ALA A 549 19.51 -5.86 29.59
C ALA A 549 20.39 -4.73 29.04
N GLU A 550 19.79 -3.69 28.44
CA GLU A 550 20.55 -2.55 27.93
C GLU A 550 21.18 -1.72 29.03
N PHE A 551 20.48 -1.49 30.13
CA PHE A 551 21.03 -0.78 31.29
C PHE A 551 22.27 -1.50 31.81
N LEU A 552 22.16 -2.82 32.02
CA LEU A 552 23.27 -3.63 32.53
C LEU A 552 24.43 -3.73 31.53
N ALA A 553 24.14 -3.92 30.25
CA ALA A 553 25.16 -3.95 29.21
C ALA A 553 25.92 -2.62 29.11
N SER A 554 25.21 -1.49 29.20
CA SER A 554 25.82 -0.16 29.22
C SER A 554 26.72 0.02 30.44
N TRP A 555 26.25 -0.42 31.62
CA TRP A 555 27.03 -0.32 32.85
C TRP A 555 28.27 -1.22 32.82
N ALA A 556 28.12 -2.46 32.36
CA ALA A 556 29.23 -3.40 32.18
C ALA A 556 30.27 -2.87 31.18
N ALA A 557 29.84 -2.20 30.11
CA ALA A 557 30.75 -1.59 29.15
C ALA A 557 31.58 -0.48 29.77
N LEU A 558 30.96 0.38 30.58
CA LEU A 558 31.65 1.51 31.22
C LEU A 558 32.60 1.09 32.34
N ILE A 559 32.22 0.09 33.15
CA ILE A 559 32.96 -0.25 34.38
C ILE A 559 33.85 -1.49 34.23
N ALA A 560 33.40 -2.49 33.47
CA ALA A 560 34.12 -3.75 33.30
C ALA A 560 34.83 -3.87 31.94
N GLY A 561 34.70 -2.88 31.06
CA GLY A 561 35.25 -2.93 29.69
C GLY A 561 34.62 -4.03 28.83
N HIS A 562 33.42 -4.49 29.19
CA HIS A 562 32.68 -5.49 28.42
C HIS A 562 32.16 -4.87 27.11
N ALA A 563 32.33 -5.53 25.97
CA ALA A 563 31.83 -5.00 24.71
C ALA A 563 30.30 -4.89 24.74
N TYR A 564 29.75 -3.74 24.33
CA TYR A 564 28.30 -3.56 24.26
C TYR A 564 27.73 -4.41 23.11
N PRO A 565 26.74 -5.29 23.37
CA PRO A 565 26.25 -6.27 22.39
C PRO A 565 25.22 -5.65 21.44
N TYR A 566 25.67 -4.74 20.58
CA TYR A 566 24.81 -3.99 19.66
C TYR A 566 23.92 -4.87 18.79
N GLU A 567 24.46 -5.94 18.20
CA GLU A 567 23.72 -6.80 17.27
C GLU A 567 22.57 -7.55 17.95
N ASP A 568 22.82 -8.14 19.14
CA ASP A 568 21.81 -8.88 19.91
C ASP A 568 20.68 -7.94 20.37
N ILE A 569 21.05 -6.76 20.88
CA ILE A 569 20.10 -5.74 21.35
C ILE A 569 19.26 -5.19 20.20
N GLN A 570 19.91 -4.83 19.08
CA GLN A 570 19.21 -4.30 17.91
C GLN A 570 18.23 -5.33 17.36
N LYS A 571 18.64 -6.60 17.21
CA LYS A 571 17.76 -7.67 16.74
C LYS A 571 16.55 -7.86 17.65
N ALA A 572 16.74 -7.81 18.97
CA ALA A 572 15.64 -7.94 19.91
C ALA A 572 14.66 -6.75 19.82
N TRP A 573 15.17 -5.53 19.62
CA TRP A 573 14.34 -4.35 19.41
C TRP A 573 13.60 -4.35 18.06
N GLU A 574 14.23 -4.80 16.98
CA GLU A 574 13.57 -4.97 15.68
C GLU A 574 12.38 -5.94 15.80
N LEU A 575 12.57 -7.06 16.51
CA LEU A 575 11.51 -8.06 16.72
C LEU A 575 10.38 -7.57 17.64
N ILE A 576 10.68 -6.87 18.75
CA ILE A 576 9.61 -6.35 19.61
C ILE A 576 8.83 -5.24 18.88
N CYS A 577 9.50 -4.34 18.16
CA CYS A 577 8.85 -3.29 17.38
C CYS A 577 8.02 -3.87 16.22
N LEU A 578 8.48 -4.95 15.57
CA LEU A 578 7.68 -5.69 14.59
C LEU A 578 6.37 -6.18 15.20
N ASN A 579 6.45 -6.84 16.36
CA ASN A 579 5.27 -7.41 17.04
C ASN A 579 4.36 -6.37 17.70
N GLN A 580 4.74 -5.09 17.65
CA GLN A 580 3.94 -3.94 18.07
C GLN A 580 3.10 -3.33 16.95
N PHE A 581 3.12 -3.93 15.75
CA PHE A 581 2.24 -3.55 14.65
C PHE A 581 0.77 -3.50 15.08
N HIS A 582 0.01 -2.58 14.50
CA HIS A 582 -1.36 -2.27 14.93
C HIS A 582 -2.39 -3.40 14.74
N ASP A 583 -2.06 -4.50 14.04
CA ASP A 583 -2.89 -5.72 14.05
C ASP A 583 -2.33 -6.91 14.84
N ILE A 584 -1.02 -6.91 15.12
CA ILE A 584 -0.39 -7.97 15.90
C ILE A 584 -0.66 -7.73 17.39
N LEU A 585 -0.20 -6.59 17.93
CA LEU A 585 -0.32 -6.32 19.37
C LEU A 585 -1.77 -6.13 19.84
N PRO A 586 -2.62 -5.38 19.10
CA PRO A 586 -4.02 -5.17 19.46
C PRO A 586 -4.84 -6.46 19.45
N GLY A 587 -4.42 -7.48 18.72
CA GLY A 587 -5.01 -8.81 18.80
C GLY A 587 -6.09 -9.08 17.75
N SER A 588 -5.94 -8.52 16.54
CA SER A 588 -6.91 -8.54 15.42
C SER A 588 -6.49 -9.42 14.23
N SER A 589 -5.47 -10.28 14.40
CA SER A 589 -4.93 -11.16 13.37
C SER A 589 -5.42 -12.61 13.46
N ILE A 590 -5.11 -13.44 12.46
CA ILE A 590 -5.38 -14.89 12.47
C ILE A 590 -4.47 -15.66 13.44
N GLY A 591 -4.87 -16.88 13.81
CA GLY A 591 -4.12 -17.72 14.76
C GLY A 591 -2.64 -17.94 14.43
N ALA A 592 -2.32 -18.17 13.15
CA ALA A 592 -0.94 -18.37 12.69
C ALA A 592 -0.01 -17.18 12.97
N VAL A 593 -0.54 -15.95 12.98
CA VAL A 593 0.25 -14.75 13.33
C VAL A 593 0.70 -14.79 14.79
N TYR A 594 -0.14 -15.32 15.70
CA TYR A 594 0.22 -15.47 17.12
C TYR A 594 1.14 -16.65 17.40
N GLU A 595 1.22 -17.62 16.48
CA GLU A 595 2.26 -18.64 16.53
C GLU A 595 3.62 -18.07 16.11
N ASP A 596 3.64 -17.16 15.13
CA ASP A 596 4.85 -16.44 14.73
C ASP A 596 5.30 -15.47 15.82
N SER A 597 4.39 -14.67 16.39
CA SER A 597 4.75 -13.75 17.48
C SER A 597 5.26 -14.46 18.74
N ASP A 598 4.71 -15.63 19.08
CA ASP A 598 5.22 -16.44 20.19
C ASP A 598 6.67 -16.90 19.97
N LYS A 599 7.05 -17.26 18.73
CA LYS A 599 8.44 -17.60 18.37
C LYS A 599 9.33 -16.37 18.49
N ASP A 600 8.89 -15.22 17.99
CA ASP A 600 9.65 -13.97 18.09
C ASP A 600 9.88 -13.56 19.54
N TYR A 601 8.85 -13.63 20.40
CA TYR A 601 9.01 -13.36 21.83
C TYR A 601 9.93 -14.33 22.55
N GLN A 602 10.03 -15.58 22.09
CA GLN A 602 11.03 -16.50 22.62
C GLN A 602 12.45 -16.05 22.23
N ILE A 603 12.67 -15.66 20.98
CA ILE A 603 13.97 -15.13 20.52
C ILE A 603 14.35 -13.86 21.30
N ILE A 604 13.41 -12.93 21.50
CA ILE A 604 13.64 -11.70 22.27
C ILE A 604 14.04 -12.04 23.71
N ARG A 605 13.37 -13.00 24.34
CA ARG A 605 13.70 -13.46 25.68
C ARG A 605 15.10 -14.07 25.74
N ASP A 606 15.43 -14.97 24.83
CA ASP A 606 16.74 -15.62 24.82
C ASP A 606 17.88 -14.61 24.62
N LEU A 607 17.73 -13.66 23.70
CA LEU A 607 18.71 -12.59 23.47
C LEU A 607 18.81 -11.65 24.68
N GLY A 608 17.68 -11.19 25.21
CA GLY A 608 17.65 -10.26 26.34
C GLY A 608 18.22 -10.88 27.63
N GLU A 609 17.89 -12.14 27.92
CA GLU A 609 18.45 -12.87 29.06
C GLU A 609 19.94 -13.09 28.89
N LYS A 610 20.40 -13.52 27.70
CA LYS A 610 21.83 -13.66 27.40
C LYS A 610 22.59 -12.35 27.64
N VAL A 611 22.13 -11.24 27.06
CA VAL A 611 22.77 -9.92 27.23
C VAL A 611 22.80 -9.51 28.70
N ARG A 612 21.69 -9.70 29.42
CA ARG A 612 21.61 -9.39 30.85
C ARG A 612 22.59 -10.22 31.66
N GLU A 613 22.62 -11.55 31.48
CA GLU A 613 23.50 -12.43 32.24
C GLU A 613 24.98 -12.19 31.93
N ASP A 614 25.34 -12.00 30.65
CA ASP A 614 26.72 -11.68 30.25
C ASP A 614 27.20 -10.39 30.92
N ALA A 615 26.35 -9.36 30.96
CA ALA A 615 26.64 -8.10 31.64
C ALA A 615 26.78 -8.26 33.16
N ILE A 616 25.89 -9.03 33.79
CA ILE A 616 25.98 -9.35 35.23
C ILE A 616 27.28 -10.06 35.55
N GLN A 617 27.68 -11.05 34.74
CA GLN A 617 28.94 -11.77 34.93
C GLN A 617 30.17 -10.87 34.75
N ALA A 618 30.12 -9.92 33.81
CA ALA A 618 31.17 -8.94 33.65
C ALA A 618 31.30 -8.00 34.86
N LEU A 619 30.16 -7.53 35.40
CA LEU A 619 30.12 -6.69 36.59
C LEU A 619 30.56 -7.45 37.85
N ALA A 620 30.15 -8.72 38.00
CA ALA A 620 30.51 -9.56 39.13
C ALA A 620 32.04 -9.71 39.29
N LYS A 621 32.78 -9.78 38.17
CA LYS A 621 34.25 -9.85 38.17
C LYS A 621 34.93 -8.59 38.71
N GLN A 622 34.21 -7.47 38.83
CA GLN A 622 34.71 -6.23 39.41
C GLN A 622 34.49 -6.16 40.93
N LEU A 623 33.78 -7.13 41.51
CA LEU A 623 33.48 -7.17 42.95
C LEU A 623 34.54 -7.98 43.72
N PRO A 624 34.65 -7.80 45.06
CA PRO A 624 35.52 -8.60 45.91
C PRO A 624 35.28 -10.11 45.75
N ALA A 625 36.35 -10.91 45.83
CA ALA A 625 36.30 -12.35 45.62
C ALA A 625 35.42 -13.12 46.64
N ASP A 626 35.14 -12.52 47.80
CA ASP A 626 34.26 -13.06 48.85
C ASP A 626 32.78 -12.65 48.68
N THR A 627 32.44 -11.98 47.58
CA THR A 627 31.04 -11.64 47.25
C THR A 627 30.22 -12.92 47.02
N THR A 628 29.18 -13.13 47.83
CA THR A 628 28.33 -14.33 47.77
C THR A 628 27.01 -14.14 47.01
N ALA A 629 26.57 -12.89 46.83
CA ALA A 629 25.35 -12.55 46.12
C ALA A 629 25.43 -11.14 45.54
N ILE A 630 24.72 -10.92 44.43
CA ILE A 630 24.56 -9.61 43.79
C ILE A 630 23.07 -9.35 43.64
N ALA A 631 22.59 -8.23 44.17
CA ALA A 631 21.24 -7.74 43.95
C ALA A 631 21.31 -6.45 43.13
N ILE A 632 20.61 -6.43 42.00
CA ILE A 632 20.64 -5.31 41.06
C ILE A 632 19.25 -4.69 41.01
N ASN A 633 19.17 -3.39 41.24
CA ASN A 633 17.97 -2.60 40.98
C ASN A 633 18.19 -1.78 39.70
N PRO A 634 17.64 -2.20 38.54
CA PRO A 634 17.78 -1.46 37.28
C PRO A 634 16.90 -0.22 37.20
N THR A 635 16.07 0.07 38.21
CA THR A 635 15.20 1.26 38.21
C THR A 635 15.95 2.52 38.63
N SER A 636 15.49 3.68 38.15
CA SER A 636 16.07 5.00 38.48
C SER A 636 15.70 5.53 39.86
N TYR A 637 14.93 4.78 40.66
CA TYR A 637 14.48 5.18 42.00
C TYR A 637 15.09 4.29 43.08
N GLY A 638 15.55 4.91 44.17
CA GLY A 638 15.98 4.18 45.36
C GLY A 638 14.79 3.51 46.05
N GLY A 639 14.91 2.23 46.40
CA GLY A 639 13.86 1.50 47.11
C GLY A 639 14.31 0.18 47.71
N ARG A 640 13.66 -0.24 48.81
CA ARG A 640 13.86 -1.55 49.46
C ARG A 640 13.09 -2.66 48.74
N ARG A 641 13.33 -2.85 47.44
CA ARG A 641 12.83 -4.03 46.73
C ARG A 641 14.02 -4.76 46.15
N VAL A 642 14.43 -5.81 46.84
CA VAL A 642 15.16 -6.91 46.22
C VAL A 642 14.07 -7.74 45.55
N GLY A 643 13.99 -7.62 44.23
CA GLY A 643 13.07 -8.42 43.40
C GLY A 643 13.48 -9.87 43.37
#